data_AF-A0A8B9JH32-F1
#
_entry.id   AF-A0A8B9JH32-F1
#
_cell.length_a   1.000
_cell.length_b   1.000
_cell.length_c   1.000
_cell.angle_alpha   90.00
_cell.angle_beta   90.00
_cell.angle_gamma   90.00
#
_symmetry.space_group_name_H-M   'P 1'
#
loop_
_entity.id
_entity.type
_entity.pdbx_description
1 polymer ?
#
loop_
_entity_poly.entity_id
_entity_poly.type
_entity_poly.pdbx_seq_one_letter_code
_entity_poly.pdbx_strand_id
1 'polypeptide(L)'
;RYVQAVQRINIELLTKYRNDYRRFTVFVGESCISFSAVYGTVGFKDTDAQVFLRSTPITAKILEVERFIRTMPVVFRIELRHGNFTWVVKRKEKHFVELHRELLRYKTFMKIPLPSRRSVTILHCYRARLRFSFSKQLEDYLNTLLKMPMYRRYHATMEFIDVSQMSFVHDLGPKGLEGMIHKRSGGHRIPGMNCCGRSQICYRWSKRWLVVKDSFLMYLKPDSGAISFVLLLDKEFNIKMDSKLTETKHGVRIDSLSRTLVLKCNSYRHARWWGQAIEDFVRKNGKAFLRTHRFNSFAGEQENIPAKWYVNGKTYMEDVADALEAAKEEIFITDWWLSPEIFLKRPVVEGNRWRLDCILKRKAQQGVRIFVMLYKEVELALGINSEYSKRTLMHLHPNIKVMRHPDHVQSSVYLWAHHEKIVVIDQSVAFVGGIDLAYGRWDDNEHRLTDVGSVTRSGKSYYNGSTSASVQLNSLPKLKGIGRTRKSRFSLYRHLHRHGLHHSDSVSSFDSSDSGSVRSLQTGVGELMGNTRFWHGKDYCNFVYKDWVQLEKPFDGEMIHSGELTLLTFSFYLRFNFLFCFYEDIKNKKFRVYVVTPLLPGFEGDISTGGGSALQAVMHFNYRTMIRGDKSIISQLKKEMDDQWMNYISFCGLRTHAELEGRLVTELIYVHSKLLIADDNTVIIGSANINDRSMLGKRDSEVAVIVEDTQTLLSVMDGQKYQAGKFALQLRLECFKTILGGFQDPTVDVSDPISDRFYKEVWMTTAGRNATIYEKVFRCLPSSLVRNLQELLSFQTKPGLDKEDPLKAQESLRKIRGFLVQFPLDFLSEQNLQPSVGTKEAMVPTEIWT
;
A
#
# COMPACT_ATOMS: atom_id res chain seq x y z
N ARG A 1 -8.64 9.21 -10.16
CA ARG A 1 -8.40 7.84 -10.69
C ARG A 1 -7.40 7.05 -9.84
N TYR A 2 -6.21 7.56 -9.55
CA TYR A 2 -5.26 6.94 -8.60
C TYR A 2 -5.87 6.76 -7.20
N VAL A 3 -6.64 7.74 -6.72
CA VAL A 3 -7.33 7.65 -5.44
C VAL A 3 -8.50 6.65 -5.45
N GLN A 4 -9.16 6.49 -6.59
CA GLN A 4 -10.11 5.40 -6.79
C GLN A 4 -9.39 4.04 -6.86
N ALA A 5 -8.08 3.99 -7.16
CA ALA A 5 -7.25 2.80 -7.05
C ALA A 5 -6.90 2.46 -5.61
N VAL A 6 -6.57 3.46 -4.79
CA VAL A 6 -6.35 3.29 -3.34
C VAL A 6 -7.67 2.92 -2.64
N GLN A 7 -8.78 3.56 -3.02
CA GLN A 7 -10.12 3.13 -2.62
C GLN A 7 -10.44 1.75 -3.18
N ARG A 8 -10.05 1.39 -4.40
CA ARG A 8 -10.19 0.01 -4.91
C ARG A 8 -9.41 -0.96 -4.05
N ILE A 9 -8.13 -0.74 -3.78
CA ILE A 9 -7.30 -1.60 -2.91
C ILE A 9 -7.97 -1.75 -1.54
N ASN A 10 -8.32 -0.62 -0.89
CA ASN A 10 -9.01 -0.62 0.39
C ASN A 10 -10.36 -1.35 0.35
N ILE A 11 -11.18 -1.12 -0.68
CA ILE A 11 -12.52 -1.69 -0.83
C ILE A 11 -12.49 -3.17 -1.25
N GLU A 12 -11.61 -3.57 -2.16
CA GLU A 12 -11.42 -4.94 -2.66
C GLU A 12 -10.87 -5.84 -1.54
N LEU A 13 -10.05 -5.30 -0.64
CA LEU A 13 -9.55 -5.99 0.55
C LEU A 13 -10.57 -6.03 1.69
N LEU A 14 -11.30 -4.93 1.95
CA LEU A 14 -12.47 -4.89 2.85
C LEU A 14 -13.51 -5.96 2.52
N THR A 15 -13.53 -6.40 1.26
CA THR A 15 -14.52 -7.32 0.74
C THR A 15 -14.06 -8.76 0.54
N LYS A 16 -12.76 -9.00 0.34
CA LYS A 16 -12.22 -10.34 0.05
C LYS A 16 -12.42 -11.33 1.21
N TYR A 17 -12.43 -10.89 2.48
CA TYR A 17 -12.40 -11.81 3.63
C TYR A 17 -13.58 -11.77 4.60
N ARG A 18 -14.71 -11.16 4.25
CA ARG A 18 -15.89 -11.15 5.14
C ARG A 18 -16.53 -12.53 5.41
N ASN A 19 -16.02 -13.68 4.90
CA ASN A 19 -16.76 -14.95 4.99
C ASN A 19 -15.97 -16.28 5.14
N ASP A 20 -14.76 -16.30 5.70
CA ASP A 20 -14.20 -17.60 6.13
C ASP A 20 -14.77 -18.15 7.45
N TYR A 21 -15.61 -17.38 8.15
CA TYR A 21 -16.26 -17.84 9.38
C TYR A 21 -17.68 -18.36 9.17
N ARG A 22 -17.83 -19.59 8.64
CA ARG A 22 -19.03 -20.41 8.87
C ARG A 22 -18.73 -21.90 8.97
N ARG A 23 -17.83 -22.27 9.87
CA ARG A 23 -17.93 -23.48 10.71
C ARG A 23 -16.96 -23.26 11.87
N PHE A 24 -17.42 -23.56 13.08
CA PHE A 24 -16.78 -23.28 14.38
C PHE A 24 -17.10 -21.92 15.00
N THR A 25 -17.91 -22.01 16.04
CA THR A 25 -18.37 -20.97 16.95
C THR A 25 -17.26 -20.67 17.96
N VAL A 26 -17.17 -19.39 18.36
CA VAL A 26 -16.42 -18.82 19.51
C VAL A 26 -14.93 -18.49 19.29
N PHE A 27 -14.69 -17.24 18.85
CA PHE A 27 -13.73 -16.21 19.31
C PHE A 27 -13.46 -15.26 18.12
N VAL A 28 -14.14 -14.10 18.11
CA VAL A 28 -14.05 -13.09 17.05
C VAL A 28 -13.25 -11.90 17.59
N GLY A 29 -12.09 -11.64 17.00
CA GLY A 29 -11.40 -10.35 17.10
C GLY A 29 -11.43 -9.69 15.73
N GLU A 30 -12.06 -8.51 15.64
CA GLU A 30 -12.38 -7.81 14.39
C GLU A 30 -11.16 -7.12 13.75
N SER A 31 -10.77 -7.54 12.53
CA SER A 31 -9.67 -6.97 11.72
C SER A 31 -10.15 -6.12 10.52
N CYS A 32 -11.44 -5.81 10.42
CA CYS A 32 -12.02 -5.06 9.30
C CYS A 32 -12.72 -3.78 9.80
N ILE A 33 -12.37 -2.60 9.27
CA ILE A 33 -13.16 -1.39 9.51
C ILE A 33 -14.47 -1.56 8.74
N SER A 34 -15.57 -1.80 9.45
CA SER A 34 -16.89 -1.81 8.81
C SER A 34 -17.15 -0.44 8.18
N PHE A 35 -17.71 -0.39 6.97
CA PHE A 35 -18.18 0.86 6.37
C PHE A 35 -19.20 1.60 7.25
N SER A 36 -19.92 0.86 8.13
CA SER A 36 -20.77 1.47 9.17
C SER A 36 -19.99 2.31 10.18
N ALA A 37 -18.70 2.05 10.39
CA ALA A 37 -17.81 2.88 11.19
C ALA A 37 -17.38 4.18 10.48
N VAL A 38 -17.67 4.30 9.18
CA VAL A 38 -17.35 5.48 8.36
C VAL A 38 -18.58 6.35 8.09
N TYR A 39 -19.72 5.73 7.75
CA TYR A 39 -20.95 6.43 7.37
C TYR A 39 -22.12 6.23 8.35
N GLY A 40 -21.92 5.50 9.46
CA GLY A 40 -22.94 5.35 10.50
C GLY A 40 -24.22 4.65 10.04
N THR A 41 -24.13 3.64 9.17
CA THR A 41 -25.33 3.02 8.59
C THR A 41 -26.10 2.17 9.61
N VAL A 42 -27.43 2.34 9.63
CA VAL A 42 -28.35 1.57 10.49
C VAL A 42 -29.35 0.74 9.66
N GLY A 43 -30.16 -0.10 10.34
CA GLY A 43 -31.22 -0.87 9.69
C GLY A 43 -32.22 0.01 8.93
N PHE A 44 -32.79 -0.50 7.83
CA PHE A 44 -33.71 0.28 6.98
C PHE A 44 -35.04 0.61 7.67
N LYS A 45 -35.39 -0.14 8.71
CA LYS A 45 -36.59 0.08 9.53
C LYS A 45 -36.30 0.93 10.77
N ASP A 46 -35.04 1.29 10.98
CA ASP A 46 -34.62 2.11 12.10
C ASP A 46 -35.05 3.56 11.89
N THR A 47 -35.46 4.23 12.95
CA THR A 47 -35.89 5.64 12.92
C THR A 47 -34.72 6.59 12.72
N ASP A 48 -33.51 6.16 13.08
CA ASP A 48 -32.29 6.98 13.01
C ASP A 48 -31.65 7.00 11.61
N ALA A 49 -32.22 6.26 10.64
CA ALA A 49 -31.70 6.18 9.29
C ALA A 49 -31.71 7.55 8.57
N GLN A 50 -30.53 8.15 8.39
CA GLN A 50 -30.37 9.40 7.65
C GLN A 50 -30.24 9.15 6.15
N VAL A 51 -31.38 9.17 5.45
CA VAL A 51 -31.43 8.91 4.00
C VAL A 51 -31.43 10.18 3.16
N PHE A 52 -32.15 11.23 3.56
CA PHE A 52 -32.37 12.43 2.72
C PHE A 52 -31.46 13.59 3.12
N LEU A 53 -31.10 14.43 2.13
CA LEU A 53 -30.38 15.67 2.36
C LEU A 53 -31.21 16.63 3.22
N ARG A 54 -30.55 17.30 4.17
CA ARG A 54 -31.21 18.25 5.08
C ARG A 54 -31.71 19.45 4.29
N SER A 55 -32.95 19.87 4.58
CA SER A 55 -33.59 21.05 3.99
C SER A 55 -33.77 21.05 2.47
N THR A 56 -33.55 19.92 1.80
CA THR A 56 -33.71 19.79 0.35
C THR A 56 -35.05 19.12 0.01
N PRO A 57 -35.88 19.70 -0.88
CA PRO A 57 -37.14 19.08 -1.30
C PRO A 57 -36.87 17.84 -2.17
N ILE A 58 -37.86 16.95 -2.23
CA ILE A 58 -37.89 15.84 -3.18
C ILE A 58 -39.21 15.88 -3.94
N THR A 59 -39.13 15.77 -5.26
CA THR A 59 -40.28 15.87 -6.16
C THR A 59 -40.37 14.63 -7.05
N ALA A 60 -41.58 14.19 -7.36
CA ALA A 60 -41.85 13.11 -8.30
C ALA A 60 -42.63 13.64 -9.51
N LYS A 61 -42.30 13.16 -10.72
CA LYS A 61 -42.99 13.44 -11.98
C LYS A 61 -43.25 12.15 -12.73
N ILE A 62 -44.49 11.88 -13.12
CA ILE A 62 -44.81 10.69 -13.94
C ILE A 62 -44.60 11.07 -15.41
N LEU A 63 -43.57 10.48 -16.04
CA LEU A 63 -43.17 10.81 -17.41
C LEU A 63 -44.09 10.13 -18.43
N GLU A 64 -44.25 8.81 -18.32
CA GLU A 64 -44.93 7.98 -19.32
C GLU A 64 -45.58 6.74 -18.68
N VAL A 65 -46.62 6.25 -19.37
CA VAL A 65 -47.40 5.07 -19.00
C VAL A 65 -47.18 3.99 -20.08
N GLU A 66 -46.21 3.09 -19.87
CA GLU A 66 -45.89 2.03 -20.84
C GLU A 66 -46.99 0.94 -20.85
N ARG A 67 -47.60 0.70 -22.01
CA ARG A 67 -48.57 -0.39 -22.26
C ARG A 67 -48.16 -1.18 -23.50
N PHE A 68 -47.53 -2.33 -23.29
CA PHE A 68 -47.05 -3.17 -24.39
C PHE A 68 -48.20 -3.92 -25.12
N ILE A 69 -49.26 -4.34 -24.40
CA ILE A 69 -50.46 -5.03 -24.94
C ILE A 69 -51.67 -4.67 -24.05
N ARG A 70 -52.91 -4.67 -24.59
CA ARG A 70 -54.16 -4.36 -23.86
C ARG A 70 -54.37 -5.19 -22.57
N THR A 71 -53.79 -6.39 -22.50
CA THR A 71 -53.88 -7.35 -21.37
C THR A 71 -52.75 -7.20 -20.35
N MET A 72 -51.74 -6.38 -20.62
CA MET A 72 -50.58 -6.21 -19.72
C MET A 72 -50.83 -5.12 -18.68
N PRO A 73 -50.43 -5.33 -17.40
CA PRO A 73 -50.50 -4.30 -16.38
C PRO A 73 -49.66 -3.07 -16.75
N VAL A 74 -50.26 -1.91 -16.49
CA VAL A 74 -49.67 -0.59 -16.72
C VAL A 74 -48.40 -0.41 -15.88
N VAL A 75 -47.33 0.08 -16.51
CA VAL A 75 -46.07 0.45 -15.84
C VAL A 75 -45.88 1.96 -15.93
N PHE A 76 -45.79 2.62 -14.77
CA PHE A 76 -45.53 4.04 -14.61
C PHE A 76 -44.03 4.27 -14.52
N ARG A 77 -43.49 5.16 -15.37
CA ARG A 77 -42.13 5.70 -15.25
C ARG A 77 -42.19 6.99 -14.43
N ILE A 78 -41.53 7.00 -13.28
CA ILE A 78 -41.58 8.11 -12.33
C ILE A 78 -40.17 8.68 -12.19
N GLU A 79 -39.97 9.90 -12.66
CA GLU A 79 -38.75 10.68 -12.42
C GLU A 79 -38.82 11.31 -11.03
N LEU A 80 -37.77 11.12 -10.24
CA LEU A 80 -37.61 11.73 -8.93
C LEU A 80 -36.41 12.68 -8.96
N ARG A 81 -36.52 13.81 -8.26
CA ARG A 81 -35.46 14.80 -8.11
C ARG A 81 -35.27 15.16 -6.64
N HIS A 82 -34.03 15.20 -6.18
CA HIS A 82 -33.65 15.60 -4.83
C HIS A 82 -32.25 16.23 -4.83
N GLY A 83 -32.17 17.54 -4.62
CA GLY A 83 -30.91 18.29 -4.82
C GLY A 83 -30.42 18.14 -6.26
N ASN A 84 -29.14 17.83 -6.43
CA ASN A 84 -28.54 17.58 -7.75
C ASN A 84 -28.78 16.16 -8.28
N PHE A 85 -29.50 15.31 -7.53
CA PHE A 85 -29.75 13.92 -7.91
C PHE A 85 -31.09 13.78 -8.64
N THR A 86 -31.06 13.11 -9.79
CA THR A 86 -32.25 12.74 -10.57
C THR A 86 -32.19 11.25 -10.92
N TRP A 87 -33.27 10.51 -10.69
CA TRP A 87 -33.37 9.09 -11.05
C TRP A 87 -34.78 8.71 -11.44
N VAL A 88 -34.93 7.56 -12.12
CA VAL A 88 -36.23 7.07 -12.58
C VAL A 88 -36.53 5.73 -11.95
N VAL A 89 -37.74 5.59 -11.39
CA VAL A 89 -38.28 4.30 -10.92
C VAL A 89 -39.42 3.85 -11.82
N LYS A 90 -39.50 2.53 -12.05
CA LYS A 90 -40.63 1.91 -12.76
C LYS A 90 -41.53 1.21 -11.74
N ARG A 91 -42.83 1.57 -11.70
CA ARG A 91 -43.80 0.98 -10.76
C ARG A 91 -45.10 0.58 -11.46
N LYS A 92 -45.73 -0.49 -10.98
CA LYS A 92 -47.05 -0.94 -11.45
C LYS A 92 -48.11 -0.40 -10.51
N GLU A 93 -49.35 -0.35 -10.96
CA GLU A 93 -50.51 0.03 -10.13
C GLU A 93 -50.54 -0.72 -8.80
N LYS A 94 -50.33 -2.05 -8.82
CA LYS A 94 -50.28 -2.87 -7.60
C LYS A 94 -49.26 -2.38 -6.55
N HIS A 95 -48.15 -1.77 -6.97
CA HIS A 95 -47.14 -1.25 -6.03
C HIS A 95 -47.64 0.02 -5.32
N PHE A 96 -48.45 0.84 -5.97
CA PHE A 96 -49.09 1.99 -5.33
C PHE A 96 -50.13 1.53 -4.30
N VAL A 97 -50.92 0.51 -4.63
CA VAL A 97 -51.88 -0.12 -3.72
C VAL A 97 -51.16 -0.70 -2.50
N GLU A 98 -50.06 -1.41 -2.71
CA GLU A 98 -49.25 -2.01 -1.64
C GLU A 98 -48.62 -0.94 -0.73
N LEU A 99 -48.02 0.11 -1.32
CA LEU A 99 -47.51 1.26 -0.56
C LEU A 99 -48.61 1.90 0.29
N HIS A 100 -49.79 2.13 -0.30
CA HIS A 100 -50.91 2.73 0.42
C HIS A 100 -51.36 1.86 1.61
N ARG A 101 -51.45 0.54 1.43
CA ARG A 101 -51.76 -0.41 2.52
C ARG A 101 -50.73 -0.37 3.64
N GLU A 102 -49.44 -0.32 3.30
CA GLU A 102 -48.36 -0.19 4.27
C GLU A 102 -48.41 1.13 5.05
N LEU A 103 -48.72 2.24 4.38
CA LEU A 103 -48.88 3.55 5.02
C LEU A 103 -50.12 3.61 5.94
N LEU A 104 -51.21 2.92 5.58
CA LEU A 104 -52.38 2.78 6.46
C LEU A 104 -52.03 2.01 7.74
N ARG A 105 -51.29 0.90 7.62
CA ARG A 105 -50.78 0.13 8.78
C ARG A 105 -49.88 0.99 9.66
N TYR A 106 -48.97 1.74 9.05
CA TYR A 106 -48.09 2.66 9.77
C TYR A 106 -48.87 3.74 10.51
N LYS A 107 -49.88 4.33 9.87
CA LYS A 107 -50.76 5.33 10.49
C LYS A 107 -51.53 4.76 11.68
N THR A 108 -52.10 3.55 11.55
CA THR A 108 -52.81 2.90 12.66
C THR A 108 -51.88 2.58 13.83
N PHE A 109 -50.63 2.20 13.54
CA PHE A 109 -49.63 1.91 14.56
C PHE A 109 -49.15 3.17 15.30
N MET A 110 -48.94 4.28 14.58
CA MET A 110 -48.38 5.52 15.13
C MET A 110 -49.43 6.50 15.71
N LYS A 111 -50.74 6.23 15.57
CA LYS A 111 -51.85 7.12 16.01
C LYS A 111 -51.76 8.58 15.47
N ILE A 112 -51.27 8.79 14.24
CA ILE A 112 -51.10 10.13 13.62
C ILE A 112 -52.32 10.51 12.75
N PRO A 113 -52.79 11.78 12.71
CA PRO A 113 -53.85 12.22 11.79
C PRO A 113 -53.42 12.20 10.31
N LEU A 114 -54.31 11.74 9.42
CA LEU A 114 -54.08 11.71 7.95
C LEU A 114 -54.39 13.09 7.34
N PRO A 115 -53.72 13.48 6.23
CA PRO A 115 -54.26 14.46 5.30
C PRO A 115 -55.66 14.05 4.83
N SER A 116 -56.58 15.02 4.76
CA SER A 116 -58.04 14.83 4.67
C SER A 116 -58.54 13.80 3.65
N ARG A 117 -59.72 13.23 3.94
CA ARG A 117 -60.46 12.15 3.25
C ARG A 117 -60.62 12.24 1.71
N ARG A 118 -60.17 13.31 1.03
CA ARG A 118 -60.31 13.45 -0.43
C ARG A 118 -59.34 12.61 -1.27
N SER A 119 -58.24 12.09 -0.69
CA SER A 119 -57.28 11.25 -1.42
C SER A 119 -57.66 9.76 -1.43
N VAL A 120 -58.54 9.32 -0.53
CA VAL A 120 -58.86 7.89 -0.29
C VAL A 120 -59.86 7.34 -1.32
N THR A 121 -60.68 8.18 -1.92
CA THR A 121 -61.67 7.78 -2.95
C THR A 121 -61.00 7.35 -4.27
N ILE A 122 -59.73 7.73 -4.49
CA ILE A 122 -59.02 7.54 -5.76
C ILE A 122 -58.60 6.07 -6.00
N LEU A 123 -58.34 5.29 -4.94
CA LEU A 123 -57.96 3.87 -5.10
C LEU A 123 -59.17 2.91 -5.15
N HIS A 124 -60.33 3.31 -4.64
CA HIS A 124 -61.53 2.44 -4.61
C HIS A 124 -62.40 2.57 -5.88
N CYS A 125 -62.34 3.68 -6.62
CA CYS A 125 -63.17 3.95 -7.80
C CYS A 125 -62.62 3.45 -9.15
N TYR A 126 -61.65 2.52 -9.17
CA TYR A 126 -60.96 2.12 -10.40
C TYR A 126 -61.70 1.04 -11.22
N ARG A 127 -62.98 1.31 -11.54
CA ARG A 127 -63.75 0.56 -12.56
C ARG A 127 -64.25 1.41 -13.73
N ALA A 128 -64.10 2.74 -13.70
CA ALA A 128 -64.58 3.61 -14.78
C ALA A 128 -63.45 4.49 -15.35
N ARG A 129 -63.45 4.59 -16.68
CA ARG A 129 -62.43 5.20 -17.55
C ARG A 129 -62.09 6.66 -17.19
N LEU A 130 -60.79 7.01 -17.19
CA LEU A 130 -60.14 8.20 -17.79
C LEU A 130 -58.64 8.19 -17.41
N ARG A 131 -57.74 8.04 -18.39
CA ARG A 131 -56.31 7.70 -18.14
C ARG A 131 -55.39 8.87 -17.80
N PHE A 132 -55.76 10.12 -18.11
CA PHE A 132 -54.89 11.29 -17.92
C PHE A 132 -55.01 11.88 -16.50
N SER A 133 -56.23 11.94 -15.94
CA SER A 133 -56.45 12.44 -14.56
C SER A 133 -55.81 11.53 -13.51
N PHE A 134 -55.78 10.21 -13.76
CA PHE A 134 -55.23 9.24 -12.82
C PHE A 134 -53.72 9.36 -12.62
N SER A 135 -52.94 9.54 -13.69
CA SER A 135 -51.49 9.76 -13.58
C SER A 135 -51.19 11.03 -12.78
N LYS A 136 -51.93 12.11 -13.02
CA LYS A 136 -51.76 13.35 -12.25
C LYS A 136 -52.14 13.17 -10.78
N GLN A 137 -53.22 12.45 -10.49
CA GLN A 137 -53.61 12.12 -9.11
C GLN A 137 -52.58 11.27 -8.37
N LEU A 138 -51.97 10.27 -9.04
CA LEU A 138 -50.90 9.47 -8.46
C LEU A 138 -49.62 10.29 -8.23
N GLU A 139 -49.30 11.20 -9.15
CA GLU A 139 -48.20 12.15 -9.00
C GLU A 139 -48.41 13.08 -7.79
N ASP A 140 -49.59 13.69 -7.66
CA ASP A 140 -49.94 14.58 -6.56
C ASP A 140 -49.96 13.83 -5.21
N TYR A 141 -50.45 12.58 -5.22
CA TYR A 141 -50.38 11.67 -4.07
C TYR A 141 -48.93 11.42 -3.64
N LEU A 142 -48.04 11.05 -4.56
CA LEU A 142 -46.63 10.82 -4.25
C LEU A 142 -45.93 12.08 -3.74
N ASN A 143 -46.13 13.23 -4.40
CA ASN A 143 -45.54 14.49 -3.95
C ASN A 143 -46.04 14.91 -2.56
N THR A 144 -47.31 14.63 -2.24
CA THR A 144 -47.85 14.88 -0.89
C THR A 144 -47.16 14.01 0.16
N LEU A 145 -47.00 12.71 -0.11
CA LEU A 145 -46.27 11.80 0.79
C LEU A 145 -44.81 12.22 0.98
N LEU A 146 -44.15 12.60 -0.10
CA LEU A 146 -42.76 13.00 -0.14
C LEU A 146 -42.48 14.33 0.58
N LYS A 147 -43.46 15.25 0.62
CA LYS A 147 -43.37 16.50 1.40
C LYS A 147 -43.43 16.25 2.91
N MET A 148 -44.05 15.16 3.37
CA MET A 148 -44.23 14.84 4.79
C MET A 148 -43.07 13.98 5.32
N PRO A 149 -42.19 14.49 6.22
CA PRO A 149 -41.01 13.75 6.66
C PRO A 149 -41.30 12.36 7.23
N MET A 150 -42.39 12.20 7.98
CA MET A 150 -42.79 10.93 8.60
C MET A 150 -43.08 9.83 7.55
N TYR A 151 -43.82 10.17 6.49
CA TYR A 151 -44.14 9.21 5.42
C TYR A 151 -42.99 9.03 4.44
N ARG A 152 -42.25 10.11 4.13
CA ARG A 152 -41.05 10.05 3.29
C ARG A 152 -39.98 9.13 3.88
N ARG A 153 -39.76 9.19 5.20
CA ARG A 153 -38.75 8.37 5.92
C ARG A 153 -39.24 6.96 6.24
N TYR A 154 -40.50 6.63 5.97
CA TYR A 154 -40.99 5.28 6.21
C TYR A 154 -40.38 4.29 5.21
N HIS A 155 -39.91 3.15 5.70
CA HIS A 155 -39.16 2.17 4.91
C HIS A 155 -39.88 1.69 3.64
N ALA A 156 -41.20 1.52 3.67
CA ALA A 156 -41.96 1.13 2.48
C ALA A 156 -41.97 2.23 1.40
N THR A 157 -41.97 3.51 1.80
CA THR A 157 -41.84 4.64 0.87
C THR A 157 -40.45 4.66 0.26
N MET A 158 -39.41 4.44 1.06
CA MET A 158 -38.02 4.38 0.59
C MET A 158 -37.80 3.22 -0.40
N GLU A 159 -38.35 2.04 -0.12
CA GLU A 159 -38.37 0.90 -1.04
C GLU A 159 -39.20 1.22 -2.31
N PHE A 160 -40.30 1.97 -2.19
CA PHE A 160 -41.10 2.36 -3.34
C PHE A 160 -40.35 3.31 -4.29
N ILE A 161 -39.47 4.19 -3.78
CA ILE A 161 -38.71 5.14 -4.61
C ILE A 161 -37.25 4.72 -4.86
N ASP A 162 -36.87 3.50 -4.47
CA ASP A 162 -35.52 2.93 -4.65
C ASP A 162 -34.41 3.82 -4.06
N VAL A 163 -34.52 4.19 -2.77
CA VAL A 163 -33.50 4.98 -2.05
C VAL A 163 -33.02 4.30 -0.78
N SER A 164 -31.77 4.59 -0.40
CA SER A 164 -31.11 4.15 0.82
C SER A 164 -30.18 5.21 1.38
N GLN A 165 -29.54 4.93 2.51
CA GLN A 165 -28.52 5.79 3.14
C GLN A 165 -27.32 6.08 2.20
N MET A 166 -27.18 5.35 1.09
CA MET A 166 -26.10 5.54 0.10
C MET A 166 -26.52 6.30 -1.15
N SER A 167 -27.80 6.66 -1.28
CA SER A 167 -28.32 7.26 -2.49
C SER A 167 -27.72 8.64 -2.77
N PHE A 168 -27.63 9.48 -1.75
CA PHE A 168 -27.31 10.91 -1.90
C PHE A 168 -25.97 11.28 -1.25
N VAL A 169 -25.06 10.32 -1.10
CA VAL A 169 -23.67 10.58 -0.71
C VAL A 169 -22.91 11.04 -1.95
N HIS A 170 -22.56 12.32 -2.00
CA HIS A 170 -21.94 12.96 -3.16
C HIS A 170 -20.60 12.29 -3.55
N ASP A 171 -19.77 12.00 -2.55
CA ASP A 171 -18.42 11.43 -2.73
C ASP A 171 -18.44 10.00 -3.31
N LEU A 172 -19.58 9.31 -3.23
CA LEU A 172 -19.76 7.97 -3.81
C LEU A 172 -20.23 8.00 -5.26
N GLY A 173 -20.26 9.19 -5.88
CA GLY A 173 -20.67 9.37 -7.27
C GLY A 173 -22.19 9.40 -7.48
N PRO A 174 -22.63 9.46 -8.75
CA PRO A 174 -24.04 9.65 -9.10
C PRO A 174 -24.94 8.54 -8.54
N LYS A 175 -26.20 8.87 -8.31
CA LYS A 175 -27.20 7.88 -7.87
C LYS A 175 -27.57 6.98 -9.05
N GLY A 176 -27.11 5.73 -9.01
CA GLY A 176 -27.53 4.69 -9.94
C GLY A 176 -28.77 3.94 -9.47
N LEU A 177 -28.97 2.77 -10.09
CA LEU A 177 -30.04 1.85 -9.76
C LEU A 177 -29.85 1.29 -8.34
N GLU A 178 -30.93 1.20 -7.59
CA GLU A 178 -30.95 0.61 -6.25
C GLU A 178 -32.20 -0.26 -6.08
N GLY A 179 -32.16 -1.21 -5.15
CA GLY A 179 -33.35 -1.97 -4.78
C GLY A 179 -33.07 -3.35 -4.20
N MET A 180 -34.16 -4.01 -3.81
CA MET A 180 -34.11 -5.36 -3.24
C MET A 180 -33.80 -6.43 -4.30
N ILE A 181 -32.80 -7.26 -4.02
CA ILE A 181 -32.36 -8.38 -4.83
C ILE A 181 -32.31 -9.68 -4.02
N HIS A 182 -32.31 -10.83 -4.72
CA HIS A 182 -31.96 -12.12 -4.13
C HIS A 182 -30.57 -12.54 -4.63
N LYS A 183 -29.59 -12.49 -3.74
CA LYS A 183 -28.18 -12.73 -4.02
C LYS A 183 -27.77 -14.16 -3.69
N ARG A 184 -27.02 -14.83 -4.57
CA ARG A 184 -26.42 -16.16 -4.31
C ARG A 184 -25.16 -16.08 -3.45
N SER A 185 -24.98 -16.99 -2.48
CA SER A 185 -23.73 -17.09 -1.72
C SER A 185 -22.53 -17.49 -2.61
N GLY A 186 -21.30 -17.21 -2.15
CA GLY A 186 -20.06 -17.57 -2.88
C GLY A 186 -19.67 -16.61 -4.02
N GLY A 187 -18.92 -17.16 -4.99
CA GLY A 187 -18.55 -16.49 -6.24
C GLY A 187 -17.20 -15.76 -6.26
N HIS A 188 -16.36 -15.93 -5.24
CA HIS A 188 -15.02 -15.34 -5.23
C HIS A 188 -14.10 -16.11 -6.19
N ARG A 189 -13.27 -15.40 -6.95
CA ARG A 189 -12.24 -15.99 -7.79
C ARG A 189 -10.94 -16.01 -6.98
N ILE A 190 -10.76 -17.03 -6.13
CA ILE A 190 -9.54 -17.20 -5.32
C ILE A 190 -8.61 -18.18 -6.07
N PRO A 191 -7.39 -17.77 -6.48
CA PRO A 191 -6.40 -18.70 -7.01
C PRO A 191 -6.09 -19.80 -5.99
N GLY A 192 -6.07 -21.07 -6.41
CA GLY A 192 -5.76 -22.21 -5.52
C GLY A 192 -6.93 -22.75 -4.68
N MET A 193 -8.03 -22.00 -4.53
CA MET A 193 -9.24 -22.45 -3.85
C MET A 193 -10.46 -22.27 -4.75
N ASN A 194 -10.62 -23.21 -5.70
CA ASN A 194 -11.91 -23.46 -6.33
C ASN A 194 -12.84 -24.09 -5.27
N CYS A 195 -13.34 -23.29 -4.33
CA CYS A 195 -14.29 -23.75 -3.33
C CYS A 195 -15.48 -24.45 -4.02
N CYS A 196 -15.98 -25.52 -3.40
CA CYS A 196 -17.08 -26.39 -3.81
C CYS A 196 -18.44 -25.66 -4.00
N GLY A 197 -18.49 -24.68 -4.90
CA GLY A 197 -19.65 -23.81 -5.18
C GLY A 197 -20.32 -24.07 -6.52
N ARG A 198 -19.84 -25.07 -7.30
CA ARG A 198 -20.46 -25.48 -8.58
C ARG A 198 -21.62 -26.47 -8.40
N SER A 199 -21.81 -27.03 -7.20
CA SER A 199 -22.93 -27.92 -6.88
C SER A 199 -24.15 -27.12 -6.39
N GLN A 200 -25.35 -27.40 -6.94
CA GLN A 200 -26.62 -26.78 -6.51
C GLN A 200 -26.93 -26.98 -5.02
N ILE A 201 -26.27 -27.92 -4.34
CA ILE A 201 -26.51 -28.31 -2.94
C ILE A 201 -25.84 -27.33 -1.95
N CYS A 202 -24.87 -26.52 -2.39
CA CYS A 202 -23.98 -25.77 -1.48
C CYS A 202 -24.22 -24.24 -1.41
N TYR A 203 -25.15 -23.67 -2.17
CA TYR A 203 -25.38 -22.21 -2.16
C TYR A 203 -26.72 -21.81 -1.52
N ARG A 204 -26.73 -20.64 -0.88
CA ARG A 204 -27.91 -20.04 -0.23
C ARG A 204 -28.28 -18.74 -0.93
N TRP A 205 -29.57 -18.50 -1.11
CA TRP A 205 -30.10 -17.21 -1.55
C TRP A 205 -30.31 -16.29 -0.35
N SER A 206 -30.05 -15.00 -0.52
CA SER A 206 -30.22 -14.03 0.55
C SER A 206 -30.76 -12.71 0.00
N LYS A 207 -31.78 -12.15 0.69
CA LYS A 207 -32.32 -10.83 0.36
C LYS A 207 -31.28 -9.76 0.70
N ARG A 208 -30.96 -8.88 -0.25
CA ARG A 208 -30.00 -7.78 -0.08
C ARG A 208 -30.51 -6.52 -0.78
N TRP A 209 -30.09 -5.36 -0.31
CA TRP A 209 -30.30 -4.10 -1.01
C TRP A 209 -29.08 -3.83 -1.89
N LEU A 210 -29.21 -3.84 -3.22
CA LEU A 210 -28.13 -3.53 -4.15
C LEU A 210 -28.11 -2.02 -4.42
N VAL A 211 -26.91 -1.46 -4.54
CA VAL A 211 -26.65 -0.08 -4.94
C VAL A 211 -25.63 -0.08 -6.07
N VAL A 212 -25.94 0.61 -7.16
CA VAL A 212 -25.05 0.76 -8.31
C VAL A 212 -24.51 2.19 -8.34
N LYS A 213 -23.19 2.32 -8.40
CA LYS A 213 -22.45 3.57 -8.57
C LYS A 213 -21.59 3.50 -9.82
N ASP A 214 -20.95 4.62 -10.17
CA ASP A 214 -20.15 4.77 -11.38
C ASP A 214 -18.84 3.96 -11.37
N SER A 215 -18.34 3.64 -10.18
CA SER A 215 -17.05 2.97 -9.94
C SER A 215 -17.18 1.61 -9.26
N PHE A 216 -18.34 1.32 -8.66
CA PHE A 216 -18.61 0.04 -8.00
C PHE A 216 -20.12 -0.29 -7.91
N LEU A 217 -20.42 -1.54 -7.55
CA LEU A 217 -21.72 -1.99 -7.07
C LEU A 217 -21.55 -2.41 -5.61
N MET A 218 -22.47 -2.10 -4.71
CA MET A 218 -22.42 -2.60 -3.34
C MET A 218 -23.74 -3.22 -2.93
N TYR A 219 -23.74 -4.11 -1.94
CA TYR A 219 -24.99 -4.59 -1.38
C TYR A 219 -25.01 -4.60 0.14
N LEU A 220 -26.14 -4.18 0.71
CA LEU A 220 -26.37 -4.01 2.13
C LEU A 220 -27.32 -5.07 2.67
N LYS A 221 -27.18 -5.34 3.96
CA LYS A 221 -28.14 -6.08 4.77
C LYS A 221 -29.26 -5.11 5.21
N PRO A 222 -30.53 -5.32 4.79
CA PRO A 222 -31.61 -4.36 5.10
C PRO A 222 -31.94 -4.25 6.59
N ASP A 223 -31.74 -5.31 7.36
CA ASP A 223 -32.02 -5.38 8.80
C ASP A 223 -31.03 -4.56 9.63
N SER A 224 -29.76 -4.57 9.25
CA SER A 224 -28.65 -3.98 10.02
C SER A 224 -28.03 -2.75 9.34
N GLY A 225 -28.33 -2.48 8.07
CA GLY A 225 -27.64 -1.45 7.29
C GLY A 225 -26.20 -1.80 6.92
N ALA A 226 -25.71 -2.98 7.30
CA ALA A 226 -24.32 -3.37 7.08
C ALA A 226 -24.05 -3.64 5.59
N ILE A 227 -23.09 -2.93 5.00
CA ILE A 227 -22.63 -3.17 3.62
C ILE A 227 -21.89 -4.48 3.56
N SER A 228 -22.56 -5.52 3.07
CA SER A 228 -22.01 -6.88 2.98
C SER A 228 -20.79 -6.96 2.08
N PHE A 229 -20.79 -6.22 0.97
CA PHE A 229 -19.73 -6.25 -0.03
C PHE A 229 -19.86 -5.08 -1.02
N VAL A 230 -18.75 -4.63 -1.55
CA VAL A 230 -18.57 -3.72 -2.69
C VAL A 230 -17.77 -4.45 -3.80
N LEU A 231 -18.34 -4.50 -4.99
CA LEU A 231 -17.80 -5.05 -6.23
C LEU A 231 -17.35 -3.91 -7.13
N LEU A 232 -16.06 -3.78 -7.35
CA LEU A 232 -15.50 -2.71 -8.17
C LEU A 232 -15.78 -3.00 -9.65
N LEU A 233 -15.94 -1.94 -10.45
CA LEU A 233 -15.94 -2.08 -11.90
C LEU A 233 -14.50 -2.37 -12.36
N ASP A 234 -14.31 -3.19 -13.39
CA ASP A 234 -12.98 -3.44 -13.97
C ASP A 234 -13.10 -3.84 -15.44
N LYS A 235 -11.95 -4.15 -16.07
CA LYS A 235 -11.89 -4.54 -17.48
C LYS A 235 -12.60 -5.86 -17.80
N GLU A 236 -12.83 -6.73 -16.81
CA GLU A 236 -13.61 -7.97 -16.96
C GLU A 236 -15.08 -7.79 -16.52
N PHE A 237 -15.50 -6.57 -16.19
CA PHE A 237 -16.85 -6.32 -15.75
C PHE A 237 -17.86 -6.64 -16.87
N ASN A 238 -18.67 -7.66 -16.64
CA ASN A 238 -19.60 -8.17 -17.65
C ASN A 238 -20.91 -8.62 -17.01
N ILE A 239 -22.02 -8.39 -17.71
CA ILE A 239 -23.37 -8.76 -17.28
C ILE A 239 -23.95 -9.81 -18.23
N LYS A 240 -24.35 -10.93 -17.66
CA LYS A 240 -24.95 -12.08 -18.37
C LYS A 240 -26.34 -12.35 -17.82
N MET A 241 -27.31 -12.57 -18.71
CA MET A 241 -28.72 -12.81 -18.36
C MET A 241 -29.25 -14.16 -18.85
N ASP A 242 -28.41 -14.96 -19.50
CA ASP A 242 -28.78 -16.28 -20.01
C ASP A 242 -28.96 -17.30 -18.87
N SER A 243 -30.00 -18.13 -18.94
CA SER A 243 -30.32 -19.09 -17.88
C SER A 243 -29.25 -20.16 -17.68
N LYS A 244 -28.52 -20.54 -18.74
CA LYS A 244 -27.40 -21.50 -18.64
C LYS A 244 -26.22 -20.86 -17.92
N LEU A 245 -25.90 -19.60 -18.24
CA LEU A 245 -24.76 -18.88 -17.65
C LEU A 245 -25.00 -18.42 -16.21
N THR A 246 -26.26 -18.16 -15.86
CA THR A 246 -26.69 -17.72 -14.53
C THR A 246 -27.04 -18.88 -13.60
N GLU A 247 -27.12 -20.10 -14.14
CA GLU A 247 -27.51 -21.33 -13.42
C GLU A 247 -28.86 -21.16 -12.68
N THR A 248 -29.75 -20.31 -13.21
CA THR A 248 -31.09 -20.07 -12.66
C THR A 248 -32.06 -19.70 -13.79
N LYS A 249 -33.35 -20.05 -13.63
CA LYS A 249 -34.38 -19.85 -14.67
C LYS A 249 -34.48 -18.38 -15.12
N HIS A 250 -34.34 -17.45 -14.17
CA HIS A 250 -34.36 -16.00 -14.42
C HIS A 250 -33.31 -15.34 -13.53
N GLY A 251 -32.14 -15.01 -14.08
CA GLY A 251 -31.04 -14.48 -13.30
C GLY A 251 -30.24 -13.39 -14.02
N VAL A 252 -29.43 -12.70 -13.23
CA VAL A 252 -28.41 -11.76 -13.70
C VAL A 252 -27.10 -12.15 -13.06
N ARG A 253 -26.09 -12.43 -13.87
CA ARG A 253 -24.72 -12.73 -13.44
C ARG A 253 -23.84 -11.53 -13.78
N ILE A 254 -23.11 -11.05 -12.79
CA ILE A 254 -22.16 -9.94 -12.90
C ILE A 254 -20.79 -10.53 -12.62
N ASP A 255 -19.93 -10.52 -13.63
CA ASP A 255 -18.54 -10.95 -13.53
C ASP A 255 -17.63 -9.73 -13.37
N SER A 256 -16.49 -9.91 -12.71
CA SER A 256 -15.39 -8.95 -12.50
C SER A 256 -14.10 -9.78 -12.31
N LEU A 257 -12.93 -9.14 -12.22
CA LEU A 257 -11.66 -9.80 -11.93
C LEU A 257 -11.68 -10.52 -10.57
N SER A 258 -12.29 -9.91 -9.55
CA SER A 258 -12.28 -10.44 -8.19
C SER A 258 -13.45 -11.38 -7.89
N ARG A 259 -14.57 -11.25 -8.60
CA ARG A 259 -15.81 -11.94 -8.22
C ARG A 259 -16.83 -12.15 -9.34
N THR A 260 -17.57 -13.24 -9.23
CA THR A 260 -18.85 -13.49 -9.89
C THR A 260 -20.01 -13.36 -8.91
N LEU A 261 -20.93 -12.42 -9.17
CA LEU A 261 -22.16 -12.20 -8.42
C LEU A 261 -23.37 -12.72 -9.21
N VAL A 262 -24.21 -13.56 -8.61
CA VAL A 262 -25.44 -14.07 -9.26
C VAL A 262 -26.67 -13.60 -8.49
N LEU A 263 -27.61 -13.00 -9.22
CA LEU A 263 -28.87 -12.46 -8.75
C LEU A 263 -30.03 -13.29 -9.29
N LYS A 264 -30.99 -13.65 -8.43
CA LYS A 264 -32.25 -14.32 -8.82
C LYS A 264 -33.35 -13.28 -9.01
N CYS A 265 -34.06 -13.41 -10.12
CA CYS A 265 -35.17 -12.55 -10.51
C CYS A 265 -36.48 -13.34 -10.61
N ASN A 266 -37.62 -12.65 -10.46
CA ASN A 266 -38.95 -13.28 -10.49
C ASN A 266 -39.47 -13.59 -11.90
N SER A 267 -38.90 -12.98 -12.94
CA SER A 267 -39.31 -13.18 -14.33
C SER A 267 -38.18 -12.81 -15.29
N TYR A 268 -38.24 -13.30 -16.52
CA TYR A 268 -37.30 -12.93 -17.59
C TYR A 268 -37.23 -11.41 -17.80
N ARG A 269 -38.37 -10.72 -17.85
CA ARG A 269 -38.43 -9.25 -18.00
C ARG A 269 -37.75 -8.53 -16.83
N HIS A 270 -37.89 -9.06 -15.62
CA HIS A 270 -37.23 -8.48 -14.44
C HIS A 270 -35.71 -8.67 -14.49
N ALA A 271 -35.23 -9.84 -14.92
CA ALA A 271 -33.81 -10.10 -15.14
C ALA A 271 -33.23 -9.18 -16.22
N ARG A 272 -33.92 -9.05 -17.36
CA ARG A 272 -33.51 -8.13 -18.45
C ARG A 272 -33.47 -6.69 -17.99
N TRP A 273 -34.45 -6.24 -17.22
CA TRP A 273 -34.47 -4.87 -16.72
C TRP A 273 -33.29 -4.59 -15.79
N TRP A 274 -33.02 -5.46 -14.80
CA TRP A 274 -31.86 -5.30 -13.92
C TRP A 274 -30.55 -5.34 -14.71
N GLY A 275 -30.37 -6.36 -15.57
CA GLY A 275 -29.13 -6.51 -16.34
C GLY A 275 -28.86 -5.32 -17.24
N GLN A 276 -29.85 -4.91 -18.05
CA GLN A 276 -29.70 -3.78 -18.97
C GLN A 276 -29.52 -2.46 -18.23
N ALA A 277 -30.27 -2.20 -17.15
CA ALA A 277 -30.17 -0.94 -16.43
C ALA A 277 -28.81 -0.78 -15.72
N ILE A 278 -28.26 -1.87 -15.17
CA ILE A 278 -26.89 -1.84 -14.63
C ILE A 278 -25.90 -1.62 -15.77
N GLU A 279 -26.03 -2.35 -16.88
CA GLU A 279 -25.12 -2.25 -18.03
C GLU A 279 -25.11 -0.84 -18.62
N ASP A 280 -26.28 -0.25 -18.89
CA ASP A 280 -26.41 1.09 -19.46
C ASP A 280 -25.82 2.15 -18.52
N PHE A 281 -26.08 2.03 -17.21
CA PHE A 281 -25.54 2.95 -16.21
C PHE A 281 -24.02 2.87 -16.12
N VAL A 282 -23.46 1.65 -16.07
CA VAL A 282 -22.03 1.38 -15.98
C VAL A 282 -21.31 1.80 -17.27
N ARG A 283 -21.87 1.51 -18.45
CA ARG A 283 -21.31 1.96 -19.74
C ARG A 283 -21.30 3.49 -19.87
N LYS A 284 -22.33 4.16 -19.35
CA LYS A 284 -22.42 5.62 -19.38
C LYS A 284 -21.47 6.31 -18.40
N ASN A 285 -21.44 5.86 -17.14
CA ASN A 285 -20.74 6.57 -16.06
C ASN A 285 -19.40 5.94 -15.68
N GLY A 286 -19.23 4.64 -15.88
CA GLY A 286 -18.06 3.86 -15.46
C GLY A 286 -17.06 3.54 -16.58
N LYS A 287 -17.20 4.14 -17.78
CA LYS A 287 -16.38 3.83 -18.97
C LYS A 287 -14.87 3.88 -18.71
N ALA A 288 -14.41 4.75 -17.82
CA ALA A 288 -13.00 4.88 -17.45
C ALA A 288 -12.40 3.59 -16.88
N PHE A 289 -13.22 2.73 -16.28
CA PHE A 289 -12.83 1.52 -15.56
C PHE A 289 -13.00 0.22 -16.33
N LEU A 290 -13.77 0.25 -17.43
CA LEU A 290 -14.14 -0.92 -18.21
C LEU A 290 -13.15 -1.24 -19.34
N ARG A 291 -12.23 -0.32 -19.63
CA ARG A 291 -11.26 -0.47 -20.72
C ARG A 291 -9.89 -0.77 -20.16
N THR A 292 -9.14 -1.53 -20.94
CA THR A 292 -7.69 -1.67 -20.78
C THR A 292 -7.02 -0.39 -21.30
N HIS A 293 -5.98 0.07 -20.61
CA HIS A 293 -5.16 1.20 -21.04
C HIS A 293 -3.72 0.73 -21.33
N ARG A 294 -2.80 1.64 -21.65
CA ARG A 294 -1.39 1.31 -21.92
C ARG A 294 -0.80 0.44 -20.81
N PHE A 295 0.03 -0.52 -21.21
CA PHE A 295 0.63 -1.54 -20.33
C PHE A 295 -0.38 -2.42 -19.57
N ASN A 296 -1.59 -2.58 -20.12
CA ASN A 296 -2.70 -3.27 -19.46
C ASN A 296 -3.09 -2.67 -18.09
N SER A 297 -2.72 -1.41 -17.84
CA SER A 297 -3.04 -0.70 -16.60
C SER A 297 -4.55 -0.52 -16.43
N PHE A 298 -4.99 -0.48 -15.16
CA PHE A 298 -6.36 -0.12 -14.82
C PHE A 298 -6.62 1.39 -14.98
N ALA A 299 -5.56 2.21 -14.98
CA ALA A 299 -5.61 3.66 -15.14
C ALA A 299 -5.10 4.06 -16.53
N GLY A 300 -5.82 4.99 -17.17
CA GLY A 300 -5.36 5.59 -18.41
C GLY A 300 -4.36 6.72 -18.17
N GLU A 301 -3.52 6.99 -19.16
CA GLU A 301 -2.61 8.14 -19.16
C GLU A 301 -3.36 9.44 -18.85
N GLN A 302 -2.71 10.30 -18.07
CA GLN A 302 -3.18 11.64 -17.75
C GLN A 302 -2.13 12.62 -18.26
N GLU A 303 -2.55 13.58 -19.07
CA GLU A 303 -1.67 14.58 -19.66
C GLU A 303 -1.60 15.81 -18.74
N ASN A 304 -0.49 16.54 -18.81
CA ASN A 304 -0.28 17.82 -18.12
C ASN A 304 -0.51 17.76 -16.60
N ILE A 305 -0.14 16.65 -15.96
CA ILE A 305 -0.20 16.49 -14.51
C ILE A 305 1.05 17.09 -13.87
N PRO A 306 0.92 18.03 -12.91
CA PRO A 306 2.04 18.47 -12.11
C PRO A 306 2.61 17.31 -11.30
N ALA A 307 3.90 17.02 -11.48
CA ALA A 307 4.62 15.97 -10.78
C ALA A 307 5.89 16.54 -10.14
N LYS A 308 6.25 15.99 -8.98
CA LYS A 308 7.49 16.30 -8.26
C LYS A 308 8.16 14.99 -7.87
N TRP A 309 9.47 14.91 -8.05
CA TRP A 309 10.30 13.79 -7.59
C TRP A 309 10.97 14.14 -6.27
N TYR A 310 11.41 13.12 -5.54
CA TYR A 310 12.20 13.26 -4.33
C TYR A 310 13.36 12.28 -4.36
N VAL A 311 14.55 12.76 -4.01
CA VAL A 311 15.70 11.93 -3.67
C VAL A 311 15.85 12.00 -2.15
N ASN A 312 15.96 10.84 -1.51
CA ASN A 312 16.02 10.66 -0.06
C ASN A 312 14.73 11.04 0.70
N GLY A 313 14.73 10.81 2.02
CA GLY A 313 13.55 10.93 2.88
C GLY A 313 13.26 12.34 3.38
N LYS A 314 14.27 13.23 3.48
CA LYS A 314 14.12 14.55 4.11
C LYS A 314 13.03 15.41 3.45
N THR A 315 13.19 15.74 2.17
CA THR A 315 12.25 16.62 1.45
C THR A 315 10.91 15.93 1.19
N TYR A 316 10.90 14.61 0.97
CA TYR A 316 9.69 13.81 0.89
C TYR A 316 8.85 13.93 2.17
N MET A 317 9.46 13.70 3.33
CA MET A 317 8.74 13.74 4.61
C MET A 317 8.32 15.17 4.99
N GLU A 318 9.12 16.18 4.66
CA GLU A 318 8.75 17.59 4.85
C GLU A 318 7.48 17.96 4.05
N ASP A 319 7.42 17.61 2.77
CA ASP A 319 6.26 17.89 1.92
C ASP A 319 5.04 17.05 2.31
N VAL A 320 5.24 15.78 2.72
CA VAL A 320 4.17 14.96 3.30
C VAL A 320 3.61 15.62 4.56
N ALA A 321 4.46 16.16 5.44
CA ALA A 321 4.02 16.85 6.65
C ALA A 321 3.16 18.08 6.33
N ASP A 322 3.57 18.89 5.36
CA ASP A 322 2.82 20.08 4.93
C ASP A 322 1.49 19.72 4.26
N ALA A 323 1.47 18.65 3.46
CA ALA A 323 0.25 18.17 2.85
C ALA A 323 -0.73 17.61 3.90
N LEU A 324 -0.25 16.82 4.87
CA LEU A 324 -1.07 16.35 5.99
C LEU A 324 -1.62 17.53 6.81
N GLU A 325 -0.81 18.54 7.06
CA GLU A 325 -1.22 19.76 7.77
C GLU A 325 -2.34 20.50 7.05
N ALA A 326 -2.30 20.52 5.72
CA ALA A 326 -3.27 21.20 4.85
C ALA A 326 -4.60 20.44 4.65
N ALA A 327 -4.66 19.14 4.98
CA ALA A 327 -5.82 18.29 4.73
C ALA A 327 -7.13 18.84 5.34
N LYS A 328 -8.24 18.72 4.62
CA LYS A 328 -9.56 19.23 5.06
C LYS A 328 -10.63 18.16 5.19
N GLU A 329 -10.51 17.07 4.44
CA GLU A 329 -11.56 16.07 4.32
C GLU A 329 -11.04 14.67 4.67
N GLU A 330 -10.03 14.20 3.94
CA GLU A 330 -9.59 12.80 3.99
C GLU A 330 -8.09 12.62 3.85
N ILE A 331 -7.54 11.69 4.62
CA ILE A 331 -6.16 11.23 4.50
C ILE A 331 -6.18 9.71 4.34
N PHE A 332 -5.57 9.20 3.27
CA PHE A 332 -5.34 7.77 3.06
C PHE A 332 -3.85 7.46 3.17
N ILE A 333 -3.48 6.46 3.95
CA ILE A 333 -2.10 5.99 4.09
C ILE A 333 -2.06 4.48 3.85
N THR A 334 -1.13 4.02 3.02
CA THR A 334 -0.75 2.62 2.92
C THR A 334 0.75 2.51 3.17
N ASP A 335 1.14 1.58 4.04
CA ASP A 335 2.55 1.35 4.36
C ASP A 335 2.79 -0.14 4.63
N TRP A 336 3.96 -0.62 4.20
CA TRP A 336 4.43 -1.94 4.60
C TRP A 336 4.80 -1.95 6.09
N TRP A 337 5.38 -0.84 6.56
CA TRP A 337 5.63 -0.59 7.97
C TRP A 337 5.38 0.89 8.27
N LEU A 338 4.64 1.20 9.34
CA LEU A 338 4.40 2.57 9.78
C LEU A 338 4.81 2.72 11.24
N SER A 339 5.60 3.74 11.54
CA SER A 339 6.06 4.07 12.90
C SER A 339 5.39 5.37 13.37
N PRO A 340 4.39 5.33 14.27
CA PRO A 340 3.59 6.51 14.62
C PRO A 340 4.39 7.70 15.16
N GLU A 341 5.52 7.44 15.83
CA GLU A 341 6.28 8.45 16.56
C GLU A 341 7.43 9.08 15.75
N ILE A 342 7.52 8.86 14.43
CA ILE A 342 8.56 9.49 13.62
C ILE A 342 8.33 10.99 13.47
N PHE A 343 9.43 11.74 13.39
CA PHE A 343 9.42 13.15 13.01
C PHE A 343 9.59 13.28 11.49
N LEU A 344 8.64 13.99 10.87
CA LEU A 344 8.66 14.25 9.44
C LEU A 344 9.54 15.44 9.05
N LYS A 345 9.77 16.39 9.98
CA LYS A 345 10.70 17.51 9.82
C LYS A 345 11.79 17.45 10.88
N ARG A 346 13.05 17.67 10.50
CA ARG A 346 14.22 17.66 11.39
C ARG A 346 15.18 18.82 11.07
N PRO A 347 15.92 19.36 12.06
CA PRO A 347 15.93 18.98 13.48
C PRO A 347 14.62 19.33 14.20
N VAL A 348 14.39 18.70 15.35
CA VAL A 348 13.13 18.88 16.11
C VAL A 348 13.16 20.21 16.84
N VAL A 349 12.55 21.25 16.26
CA VAL A 349 12.54 22.61 16.82
C VAL A 349 11.19 23.04 17.41
N GLU A 350 10.08 22.50 16.92
CA GLU A 350 8.71 22.87 17.34
C GLU A 350 8.07 21.81 18.25
N GLY A 351 8.88 21.22 19.15
CA GLY A 351 8.45 20.10 19.98
C GLY A 351 7.88 18.96 19.15
N ASN A 352 6.72 18.41 19.55
CA ASN A 352 6.07 17.30 18.83
C ASN A 352 5.21 17.73 17.63
N ARG A 353 5.25 19.01 17.19
CA ARG A 353 4.39 19.53 16.12
C ARG A 353 4.45 18.68 14.85
N TRP A 354 5.65 18.30 14.43
CA TRP A 354 5.92 17.56 13.20
C TRP A 354 6.08 16.05 13.38
N ARG A 355 5.64 15.52 14.53
CA ARG A 355 5.57 14.07 14.77
C ARG A 355 4.30 13.51 14.13
N LEU A 356 4.41 12.40 13.40
CA LEU A 356 3.33 11.87 12.56
C LEU A 356 2.02 11.69 13.34
N ASP A 357 2.04 10.98 14.46
CA ASP A 357 0.89 10.77 15.34
C ASP A 357 0.22 12.09 15.80
N CYS A 358 1.01 13.11 16.12
CA CYS A 358 0.54 14.41 16.57
C CYS A 358 -0.15 15.19 15.43
N ILE A 359 0.39 15.14 14.21
CA ILE A 359 -0.28 15.71 13.03
C ILE A 359 -1.62 15.00 12.81
N LEU A 360 -1.63 13.67 12.71
CA LEU A 360 -2.84 12.89 12.46
C LEU A 360 -3.90 13.13 13.54
N LYS A 361 -3.53 13.14 14.82
CA LYS A 361 -4.44 13.45 15.93
C LYS A 361 -5.08 14.82 15.76
N ARG A 362 -4.29 15.86 15.48
CA ARG A 362 -4.79 17.23 15.38
C ARG A 362 -5.68 17.43 14.14
N LYS A 363 -5.35 16.80 13.01
CA LYS A 363 -6.21 16.79 11.82
C LYS A 363 -7.51 16.04 12.06
N ALA A 364 -7.46 14.91 12.75
CA ALA A 364 -8.65 14.15 13.12
C ALA A 364 -9.60 14.96 14.03
N GLN A 365 -9.06 15.73 14.98
CA GLN A 365 -9.81 16.67 15.83
C GLN A 365 -10.48 17.80 15.03
N GLN A 366 -9.90 18.21 13.90
CA GLN A 366 -10.47 19.19 12.97
C GLN A 366 -11.56 18.59 12.06
N GLY A 367 -11.89 17.31 12.22
CA GLY A 367 -12.93 16.63 11.44
C GLY A 367 -12.42 15.82 10.25
N VAL A 368 -11.12 15.84 9.95
CA VAL A 368 -10.52 15.05 8.86
C VAL A 368 -10.66 13.56 9.16
N ARG A 369 -11.11 12.78 8.17
CA ARG A 369 -11.20 11.32 8.26
C ARG A 369 -9.88 10.69 7.80
N ILE A 370 -9.32 9.81 8.62
CA ILE A 370 -7.99 9.25 8.37
C ILE A 370 -8.11 7.74 8.27
N PHE A 371 -7.66 7.18 7.15
CA PHE A 371 -7.73 5.76 6.86
C PHE A 371 -6.33 5.23 6.58
N VAL A 372 -5.90 4.26 7.39
CA VAL A 372 -4.57 3.64 7.27
C VAL A 372 -4.72 2.16 6.99
N MET A 373 -4.01 1.67 5.98
CA MET A 373 -3.88 0.25 5.68
C MET A 373 -2.44 -0.18 5.90
N LEU A 374 -2.23 -1.12 6.82
CA LEU A 374 -0.93 -1.67 7.14
C LEU A 374 -0.83 -3.12 6.65
N TYR A 375 0.35 -3.51 6.21
CA TYR A 375 0.67 -4.93 6.10
C TYR A 375 0.56 -5.59 7.48
N LYS A 376 -0.20 -6.69 7.55
CA LYS A 376 -0.25 -7.58 8.71
C LYS A 376 0.82 -8.64 8.51
N GLU A 377 1.86 -8.51 9.29
CA GLU A 377 2.95 -9.45 9.35
C GLU A 377 2.58 -10.74 10.07
N VAL A 378 3.37 -11.78 9.78
CA VAL A 378 3.48 -12.94 10.65
C VAL A 378 4.36 -12.52 11.84
N GLU A 379 3.78 -12.37 13.04
CA GLU A 379 4.48 -11.80 14.20
C GLU A 379 5.76 -12.57 14.60
N LEU A 380 5.82 -13.88 14.36
CA LEU A 380 7.02 -14.69 14.60
C LEU A 380 8.13 -14.45 13.56
N ALA A 381 7.78 -13.84 12.43
CA ALA A 381 8.62 -13.63 11.27
C ALA A 381 9.25 -12.26 11.21
N LEU A 382 8.50 -11.24 11.61
CA LEU A 382 8.71 -9.85 11.24
C LEU A 382 8.46 -8.97 12.45
N GLY A 383 9.46 -8.15 12.79
CA GLY A 383 9.41 -7.25 13.95
C GLY A 383 8.72 -5.92 13.72
N ILE A 384 7.93 -5.75 12.65
CA ILE A 384 7.32 -4.44 12.30
C ILE A 384 6.25 -3.99 13.31
N ASN A 385 5.64 -4.94 14.02
CA ASN A 385 4.66 -4.72 15.08
C ASN A 385 3.46 -3.87 14.62
N SER A 386 2.82 -4.26 13.52
CA SER A 386 1.71 -3.49 12.93
C SER A 386 0.50 -3.39 13.87
N GLU A 387 0.35 -4.32 14.81
CA GLU A 387 -0.68 -4.24 15.86
C GLU A 387 -0.41 -3.10 16.84
N TYR A 388 0.86 -2.84 17.20
CA TYR A 388 1.21 -1.64 17.98
C TYR A 388 0.82 -0.38 17.21
N SER A 389 1.23 -0.25 15.95
CA SER A 389 0.92 0.93 15.13
C SER A 389 -0.59 1.15 14.97
N LYS A 390 -1.35 0.08 14.69
CA LYS A 390 -2.83 0.11 14.65
C LYS A 390 -3.40 0.62 15.97
N ARG A 391 -3.00 0.02 17.08
CA ARG A 391 -3.51 0.36 18.41
C ARG A 391 -3.19 1.81 18.73
N THR A 392 -1.94 2.24 18.59
CA THR A 392 -1.51 3.61 18.87
C THR A 392 -2.31 4.62 18.07
N LEU A 393 -2.42 4.44 16.75
CA LEU A 393 -3.17 5.37 15.89
C LEU A 393 -4.67 5.41 16.20
N MET A 394 -5.31 4.26 16.44
CA MET A 394 -6.75 4.23 16.74
C MET A 394 -7.10 4.83 18.12
N HIS A 395 -6.16 4.86 19.08
CA HIS A 395 -6.36 5.51 20.37
C HIS A 395 -6.27 7.04 20.30
N LEU A 396 -5.74 7.61 19.21
CA LEU A 396 -5.58 9.07 19.08
C LEU A 396 -6.93 9.79 18.92
N HIS A 397 -7.83 9.26 18.07
CA HIS A 397 -9.11 9.89 17.75
C HIS A 397 -10.07 8.93 17.01
N PRO A 398 -11.41 8.98 17.23
CA PRO A 398 -12.38 8.12 16.52
C PRO A 398 -12.43 8.30 15.00
N ASN A 399 -11.98 9.44 14.46
CA ASN A 399 -11.88 9.66 13.00
C ASN A 399 -10.68 8.95 12.35
N ILE A 400 -9.79 8.34 13.15
CA ILE A 400 -8.67 7.54 12.65
C ILE A 400 -9.09 6.07 12.66
N LYS A 401 -9.06 5.46 11.48
CA LYS A 401 -9.41 4.06 11.29
C LYS A 401 -8.24 3.33 10.65
N VAL A 402 -7.78 2.25 11.29
CA VAL A 402 -6.64 1.46 10.81
C VAL A 402 -7.04 0.01 10.53
N MET A 403 -6.64 -0.49 9.36
CA MET A 403 -6.76 -1.89 8.95
C MET A 403 -5.41 -2.55 8.81
N ARG A 404 -5.39 -3.87 9.02
CA ARG A 404 -4.21 -4.71 8.79
C ARG A 404 -4.61 -5.90 7.92
N HIS A 405 -3.79 -6.26 6.94
CA HIS A 405 -4.03 -7.41 6.05
C HIS A 405 -2.70 -7.98 5.52
N PRO A 406 -2.56 -9.31 5.29
CA PRO A 406 -3.56 -10.38 5.38
C PRO A 406 -3.76 -10.98 6.77
N ASP A 407 -4.95 -11.55 7.00
CA ASP A 407 -5.14 -12.44 8.15
C ASP A 407 -4.53 -13.81 7.84
N HIS A 408 -3.62 -14.26 8.70
CA HIS A 408 -3.05 -15.60 8.66
C HIS A 408 -3.93 -16.54 9.50
N VAL A 409 -4.43 -17.62 8.91
CA VAL A 409 -5.16 -18.67 9.64
C VAL A 409 -4.21 -19.81 9.98
N GLN A 410 -4.47 -20.54 11.07
CA GLN A 410 -3.57 -21.62 11.55
C GLN A 410 -3.25 -22.70 10.51
N SER A 411 -4.07 -22.84 9.45
CA SER A 411 -3.91 -23.81 8.37
C SER A 411 -3.34 -23.24 7.06
N SER A 412 -3.14 -21.92 6.94
CA SER A 412 -2.63 -21.29 5.72
C SER A 412 -2.03 -19.91 6.01
N VAL A 413 -0.76 -19.76 5.70
CA VAL A 413 -0.02 -18.50 5.83
C VAL A 413 0.13 -17.88 4.45
N TYR A 414 -0.36 -16.64 4.30
CA TYR A 414 -0.06 -15.83 3.12
C TYR A 414 1.39 -15.35 3.18
N LEU A 415 2.19 -15.72 2.16
CA LEU A 415 3.61 -15.41 2.06
C LEU A 415 3.91 -13.99 1.54
N TRP A 416 2.89 -13.34 0.99
CA TRP A 416 3.01 -12.09 0.26
C TRP A 416 2.52 -10.91 1.09
N ALA A 417 3.07 -9.74 0.81
CA ALA A 417 2.84 -8.52 1.57
C ALA A 417 2.10 -7.44 0.79
N HIS A 418 1.57 -6.46 1.53
CA HIS A 418 1.25 -5.14 0.98
C HIS A 418 2.49 -4.29 1.04
N HIS A 419 3.08 -4.01 -0.12
CA HIS A 419 4.39 -3.37 -0.20
C HIS A 419 4.33 -1.95 -0.79
N GLU A 420 3.15 -1.51 -1.24
CA GLU A 420 2.90 -0.13 -1.66
C GLU A 420 3.05 0.89 -0.52
N LYS A 421 3.72 2.01 -0.79
CA LYS A 421 3.79 3.17 0.10
C LYS A 421 3.08 4.35 -0.54
N ILE A 422 1.96 4.75 0.05
CA ILE A 422 1.09 5.77 -0.53
C ILE A 422 0.57 6.68 0.57
N VAL A 423 0.65 7.99 0.36
CA VAL A 423 -0.10 8.99 1.15
C VAL A 423 -0.97 9.79 0.19
N VAL A 424 -2.28 9.85 0.43
CA VAL A 424 -3.22 10.64 -0.38
C VAL A 424 -3.97 11.63 0.51
N ILE A 425 -3.96 12.90 0.11
CA ILE A 425 -4.63 14.00 0.82
C ILE A 425 -5.80 14.52 -0.01
N ASP A 426 -6.99 14.57 0.58
CA ASP A 426 -8.23 15.09 0.02
C ASP A 426 -8.51 14.61 -1.41
N GLN A 427 -8.08 13.40 -1.71
CA GLN A 427 -8.14 12.77 -3.03
C GLN A 427 -7.56 13.60 -4.19
N SER A 428 -6.69 14.57 -3.88
CA SER A 428 -6.20 15.58 -4.83
C SER A 428 -4.67 15.60 -4.93
N VAL A 429 -3.97 15.29 -3.84
CA VAL A 429 -2.51 15.14 -3.80
C VAL A 429 -2.17 13.71 -3.40
N ALA A 430 -1.24 13.08 -4.11
CA ALA A 430 -0.76 11.73 -3.80
C ALA A 430 0.76 11.66 -3.83
N PHE A 431 1.32 11.00 -2.83
CA PHE A 431 2.73 10.65 -2.70
C PHE A 431 2.88 9.16 -2.96
N VAL A 432 3.81 8.79 -3.84
CA VAL A 432 4.01 7.41 -4.31
C VAL A 432 5.51 7.15 -4.45
N GLY A 433 6.00 6.04 -3.90
CA GLY A 433 7.40 5.67 -4.06
C GLY A 433 7.84 4.52 -3.15
N GLY A 434 9.13 4.51 -2.84
CA GLY A 434 9.77 3.48 -2.03
C GLY A 434 9.94 3.81 -0.55
N ILE A 435 9.43 4.95 -0.06
CA ILE A 435 9.69 5.46 1.29
C ILE A 435 8.47 5.23 2.19
N ASP A 436 8.58 4.30 3.13
CA ASP A 436 7.57 4.12 4.19
C ASP A 436 7.63 5.27 5.21
N LEU A 437 6.52 5.58 5.86
CA LEU A 437 6.49 6.44 7.05
C LEU A 437 6.97 5.67 8.30
N ALA A 438 8.23 5.24 8.26
CA ALA A 438 8.86 4.40 9.27
C ALA A 438 10.24 4.89 9.72
N TYR A 439 10.71 4.29 10.83
CA TYR A 439 12.09 4.42 11.30
C TYR A 439 13.12 4.04 10.22
N GLY A 440 14.30 4.66 10.26
CA GLY A 440 15.38 4.44 9.28
C GLY A 440 15.17 5.01 7.86
N ARG A 441 14.04 5.66 7.54
CA ARG A 441 13.76 6.19 6.18
C ARG A 441 14.11 7.67 5.99
N TRP A 442 14.18 8.42 7.08
CA TRP A 442 14.58 9.82 7.01
C TRP A 442 16.09 9.88 6.81
N ASP A 443 16.52 10.49 5.71
CA ASP A 443 17.92 10.78 5.40
C ASP A 443 17.98 11.97 4.43
N ASP A 444 19.13 12.61 4.33
CA ASP A 444 19.41 13.69 3.38
C ASP A 444 20.61 13.37 2.48
N ASN A 445 21.00 14.32 1.64
CA ASN A 445 22.05 14.09 0.65
C ASN A 445 23.46 13.89 1.26
N GLU A 446 23.63 14.09 2.57
CA GLU A 446 24.90 13.85 3.26
C GLU A 446 25.09 12.39 3.69
N HIS A 447 24.00 11.62 3.84
CA HIS A 447 24.03 10.22 4.29
C HIS A 447 24.91 10.01 5.54
N ARG A 448 24.66 10.80 6.58
CA ARG A 448 25.50 10.85 7.79
C ARG A 448 25.48 9.51 8.55
N LEU A 449 26.67 9.05 8.96
CA LEU A 449 26.81 7.87 9.84
C LEU A 449 26.68 8.21 11.34
N THR A 450 26.82 9.48 11.69
CA THR A 450 26.82 9.94 13.08
C THR A 450 25.78 11.04 13.30
N ASP A 451 25.08 10.95 14.43
CA ASP A 451 24.03 11.90 14.82
C ASP A 451 24.22 12.40 16.27
N VAL A 452 25.48 12.56 16.67
CA VAL A 452 25.84 12.96 18.06
C VAL A 452 25.44 14.40 18.41
N GLY A 453 25.00 15.20 17.42
CA GLY A 453 24.66 16.61 17.57
C GLY A 453 23.16 16.95 17.57
N SER A 454 22.26 16.01 17.29
CA SER A 454 20.80 16.28 17.20
C SER A 454 20.10 16.53 18.55
N VAL A 455 20.86 16.58 19.64
CA VAL A 455 20.40 17.03 20.96
C VAL A 455 21.11 18.34 21.28
N THR A 456 20.45 19.48 21.07
CA THR A 456 20.86 20.71 21.74
C THR A 456 20.77 20.48 23.25
N ARG A 457 21.91 20.36 23.93
CA ARG A 457 21.96 20.51 25.39
C ARG A 457 21.35 21.86 25.71
N SER A 458 20.22 21.88 26.40
CA SER A 458 19.71 23.11 27.01
C SER A 458 20.80 23.65 27.94
N GLY A 459 21.49 24.69 27.47
CA GLY A 459 22.63 25.24 28.16
C GLY A 459 22.22 25.78 29.53
N LYS A 460 22.74 25.16 30.59
CA LYS A 460 23.18 25.95 31.73
C LYS A 460 24.51 26.56 31.31
N SER A 461 24.51 27.88 31.12
CA SER A 461 25.74 28.67 31.14
C SER A 461 26.52 28.29 32.38
N TYR A 462 27.75 27.82 32.22
CA TYR A 462 28.75 27.92 33.27
C TYR A 462 29.97 28.60 32.69
N TYR A 463 30.26 29.73 33.33
CA TYR A 463 31.39 30.60 33.13
C TYR A 463 32.74 29.85 33.21
N ASN A 464 33.72 30.43 32.51
CA ASN A 464 35.14 30.16 32.71
C ASN A 464 35.53 30.20 34.20
N GLY A 465 36.33 29.22 34.61
CA GLY A 465 37.00 29.20 35.91
C GLY A 465 37.98 28.03 35.99
N SER A 466 39.25 28.32 35.75
CA SER A 466 40.39 27.46 36.03
C SER A 466 40.47 27.10 37.51
N THR A 467 40.63 25.81 37.84
CA THR A 467 41.55 25.31 38.89
C THR A 467 41.53 23.78 38.97
N SER A 468 42.73 23.24 39.11
CA SER A 468 43.11 21.86 39.39
C SER A 468 42.79 21.44 40.83
N ALA A 469 42.17 20.27 41.04
CA ALA A 469 42.37 19.43 42.23
C ALA A 469 41.78 18.03 42.06
N SER A 470 42.62 17.03 42.35
CA SER A 470 42.34 15.60 42.52
C SER A 470 41.53 15.30 43.79
N VAL A 471 40.50 14.44 43.74
CA VAL A 471 39.96 13.76 44.94
C VAL A 471 39.53 12.32 44.63
N GLN A 472 39.77 11.47 45.63
CA GLN A 472 39.92 10.02 45.67
C GLN A 472 38.66 9.16 45.50
N LEU A 473 38.93 7.95 45.01
CA LEU A 473 38.12 6.72 45.03
C LEU A 473 37.85 6.25 46.47
N ASN A 474 36.61 5.90 46.83
CA ASN A 474 36.36 5.06 48.02
C ASN A 474 35.09 4.18 47.94
N SER A 475 35.34 2.89 48.24
CA SER A 475 34.50 1.86 48.87
C SER A 475 33.23 1.30 48.19
N LEU A 476 33.40 0.10 47.63
CA LEU A 476 32.42 -0.99 47.54
C LEU A 476 31.97 -1.49 48.93
N PRO A 477 30.75 -2.07 49.03
CA PRO A 477 30.52 -3.22 49.92
C PRO A 477 30.18 -4.51 49.16
N LYS A 478 30.79 -5.62 49.61
CA LYS A 478 30.58 -7.01 49.16
C LYS A 478 29.50 -7.74 49.97
N LEU A 479 29.11 -8.92 49.43
CA LEU A 479 28.52 -10.15 50.03
C LEU A 479 26.99 -10.28 49.84
N LYS A 480 26.38 -11.46 49.61
CA LYS A 480 26.75 -12.88 49.76
C LYS A 480 25.79 -13.73 48.89
N GLY A 481 26.26 -14.84 48.33
CA GLY A 481 25.46 -15.72 47.44
C GLY A 481 24.54 -16.72 48.15
N ILE A 482 23.73 -17.44 47.35
CA ILE A 482 23.32 -18.85 47.48
C ILE A 482 22.63 -19.25 46.17
N GLY A 483 23.13 -20.31 45.52
CA GLY A 483 22.54 -20.88 44.31
C GLY A 483 21.49 -21.95 44.61
N ARG A 484 20.65 -22.25 43.61
CA ARG A 484 20.12 -23.60 43.36
C ARG A 484 19.48 -23.69 41.98
N THR A 485 19.90 -24.71 41.25
CA THR A 485 19.38 -25.24 39.98
C THR A 485 18.08 -26.01 40.19
N ARG A 486 17.13 -25.93 39.25
CA ARG A 486 16.20 -27.04 38.98
C ARG A 486 15.61 -27.00 37.56
N LYS A 487 15.80 -28.11 36.85
CA LYS A 487 15.06 -28.55 35.65
C LYS A 487 13.63 -28.96 36.05
N SER A 488 12.65 -28.82 35.14
CA SER A 488 11.69 -29.89 34.73
C SER A 488 10.34 -29.37 34.16
N ARG A 489 10.06 -29.78 32.92
CA ARG A 489 8.83 -30.32 32.28
C ARG A 489 7.39 -29.94 32.75
N PHE A 490 6.59 -29.58 31.74
CA PHE A 490 5.18 -29.94 31.39
C PHE A 490 4.09 -29.96 32.49
N SER A 491 2.97 -29.25 32.26
CA SER A 491 1.69 -29.86 31.81
C SER A 491 0.51 -28.86 31.80
N LEU A 492 -0.46 -29.12 30.91
CA LEU A 492 -1.78 -28.49 30.86
C LEU A 492 -2.61 -28.84 32.11
N TYR A 493 -3.32 -27.85 32.68
CA TYR A 493 -4.65 -28.11 33.23
C TYR A 493 -5.56 -26.88 33.14
N ARG A 494 -6.79 -27.14 32.71
CA ARG A 494 -7.90 -26.20 32.55
C ARG A 494 -8.83 -26.37 33.76
N HIS A 495 -9.25 -25.28 34.40
CA HIS A 495 -10.51 -25.28 35.16
C HIS A 495 -11.19 -23.91 35.12
N LEU A 496 -12.50 -23.98 34.87
CA LEU A 496 -13.48 -22.91 34.84
C LEU A 496 -13.93 -22.56 36.27
N HIS A 497 -14.21 -21.29 36.56
CA HIS A 497 -15.38 -20.90 37.35
C HIS A 497 -15.82 -19.47 37.03
N ARG A 498 -17.13 -19.26 37.26
CA ARG A 498 -18.06 -18.25 36.74
C ARG A 498 -18.22 -17.02 37.65
N HIS A 499 -18.63 -15.92 37.01
CA HIS A 499 -19.52 -14.81 37.43
C HIS A 499 -19.15 -13.86 38.59
N GLY A 500 -19.26 -12.56 38.28
CA GLY A 500 -19.46 -11.47 39.23
C GLY A 500 -19.36 -10.09 38.56
N LEU A 501 -20.51 -9.52 38.18
CA LEU A 501 -20.69 -8.12 37.74
C LEU A 501 -20.57 -7.17 38.93
N HIS A 502 -19.93 -5.99 38.78
CA HIS A 502 -20.42 -4.72 39.33
C HIS A 502 -19.65 -3.50 38.74
N HIS A 503 -20.36 -2.38 38.72
CA HIS A 503 -20.08 -1.10 38.05
C HIS A 503 -19.14 -0.12 38.79
N SER A 504 -18.55 0.78 37.97
CA SER A 504 -18.34 2.24 38.13
C SER A 504 -17.42 2.85 39.21
N ASP A 505 -16.56 3.73 38.68
CA ASP A 505 -15.99 4.98 39.22
C ASP A 505 -14.91 4.93 40.30
N SER A 506 -13.68 5.31 39.92
CA SER A 506 -13.06 6.58 40.37
C SER A 506 -11.60 6.71 39.95
N VAL A 507 -11.26 7.91 39.52
CA VAL A 507 -9.94 8.41 39.14
C VAL A 507 -9.04 8.50 40.37
N SER A 508 -7.82 7.95 40.32
CA SER A 508 -6.67 8.56 41.00
C SER A 508 -5.34 8.05 40.43
N SER A 509 -4.45 9.02 40.25
CA SER A 509 -3.05 8.96 39.88
C SER A 509 -2.19 8.28 40.96
N PHE A 510 -1.30 7.36 40.56
CA PHE A 510 0.03 7.26 41.16
C PHE A 510 0.99 6.46 40.25
N ASP A 511 2.14 7.06 39.98
CA ASP A 511 3.32 6.44 39.40
C ASP A 511 3.93 5.41 40.37
N SER A 512 4.33 4.24 39.87
CA SER A 512 5.44 3.51 40.48
C SER A 512 6.10 2.55 39.49
N SER A 513 7.33 2.91 39.17
CA SER A 513 8.47 2.11 38.71
C SER A 513 8.42 0.61 39.00
N ASP A 514 8.67 -0.20 37.97
CA ASP A 514 9.25 -1.53 38.14
C ASP A 514 10.45 -1.70 37.18
N SER A 515 11.64 -1.71 37.76
CA SER A 515 12.93 -1.79 37.07
C SER A 515 13.46 -3.22 37.12
N GLY A 516 13.26 -3.97 36.03
CA GLY A 516 13.86 -5.30 35.83
C GLY A 516 15.22 -5.20 35.13
N SER A 517 16.29 -5.56 35.85
CA SER A 517 17.68 -5.57 35.36
C SER A 517 17.89 -6.60 34.24
N VAL A 518 18.37 -6.16 33.06
CA VAL A 518 18.87 -7.02 31.99
C VAL A 518 20.39 -7.01 32.00
N ARG A 519 20.99 -8.22 32.05
CA ARG A 519 22.43 -8.46 32.08
C ARG A 519 23.14 -7.86 30.86
N SER A 520 24.23 -7.16 31.14
CA SER A 520 25.24 -6.64 30.20
C SER A 520 25.83 -7.76 29.33
N LEU A 521 25.82 -7.56 28.00
CA LEU A 521 26.69 -8.23 27.04
C LEU A 521 27.93 -7.34 26.89
N GLN A 522 29.10 -7.88 27.20
CA GLN A 522 30.38 -7.21 26.96
C GLN A 522 30.62 -7.04 25.45
N THR A 523 30.24 -5.89 24.91
CA THR A 523 30.85 -5.34 23.69
C THR A 523 32.09 -4.57 24.14
N GLY A 524 33.25 -4.81 23.53
CA GLY A 524 34.56 -4.24 23.91
C GLY A 524 34.72 -2.71 23.73
N VAL A 525 33.73 -1.93 24.12
CA VAL A 525 33.73 -0.46 24.21
C VAL A 525 33.14 -0.14 25.59
N GLY A 526 33.84 0.68 26.38
CA GLY A 526 33.59 0.87 27.82
C GLY A 526 32.19 1.34 28.21
N GLU A 527 31.93 1.37 29.53
CA GLU A 527 30.64 1.77 30.12
C GLU A 527 30.31 3.25 29.83
N LEU A 528 29.32 3.49 28.98
CA LEU A 528 28.70 4.82 28.80
C LEU A 528 27.56 4.99 29.81
N MET A 529 27.65 5.99 30.70
CA MET A 529 26.57 6.38 31.61
C MET A 529 25.73 7.52 31.04
N GLY A 530 24.41 7.33 30.98
CA GLY A 530 23.43 8.28 30.43
C GLY A 530 22.54 7.64 29.36
N ASN A 531 21.44 8.31 28.95
CA ASN A 531 20.54 7.84 27.88
C ASN A 531 21.17 7.81 26.48
N THR A 532 22.47 8.10 26.37
CA THR A 532 23.30 7.93 25.17
C THR A 532 23.48 6.43 24.91
N ARG A 533 22.57 5.84 24.14
CA ARG A 533 22.77 4.52 23.57
C ARG A 533 23.55 4.67 22.28
N PHE A 534 24.64 3.93 22.17
CA PHE A 534 25.35 3.65 20.93
C PHE A 534 24.31 3.26 19.86
N TRP A 535 24.07 4.13 18.89
CA TRP A 535 23.14 3.87 17.79
C TRP A 535 23.89 3.03 16.73
N HIS A 536 24.30 1.83 17.13
CA HIS A 536 24.59 0.76 16.17
C HIS A 536 23.29 0.55 15.40
N GLY A 537 23.31 0.78 14.08
CA GLY A 537 22.14 0.72 13.20
C GLY A 537 21.16 -0.40 13.52
N LYS A 538 20.16 -0.08 14.36
CA LYS A 538 19.02 -0.92 14.69
C LYS A 538 17.73 -0.33 14.13
N ASP A 539 17.84 0.30 12.96
CA ASP A 539 16.69 0.79 12.20
C ASP A 539 16.59 0.13 10.82
N TYR A 540 17.32 -0.96 10.60
CA TYR A 540 17.01 -1.91 9.53
C TYR A 540 16.00 -2.93 10.06
N CYS A 541 14.70 -2.70 9.87
CA CYS A 541 13.74 -3.78 10.08
C CYS A 541 13.83 -4.79 8.94
N ASN A 542 14.69 -5.78 9.17
CA ASN A 542 14.70 -7.04 8.45
C ASN A 542 14.06 -8.08 9.36
N PHE A 543 13.33 -9.05 8.80
CA PHE A 543 13.28 -10.48 9.21
C PHE A 543 12.10 -11.18 8.52
N VAL A 544 12.22 -12.46 8.16
CA VAL A 544 11.09 -13.32 7.74
C VAL A 544 11.26 -14.70 8.39
N TYR A 545 10.14 -15.30 8.82
CA TYR A 545 9.96 -16.68 9.26
C TYR A 545 8.64 -17.26 8.68
N LYS A 546 8.80 -18.31 7.87
CA LYS A 546 7.87 -19.36 7.35
C LYS A 546 6.39 -19.44 7.75
N ASP A 547 5.50 -19.73 6.75
CA ASP A 547 4.87 -21.06 6.51
C ASP A 547 4.01 -21.14 5.19
N TRP A 548 3.63 -22.36 4.75
CA TRP A 548 3.33 -22.91 3.39
C TRP A 548 1.88 -22.66 2.82
N VAL A 549 1.48 -22.82 1.53
CA VAL A 549 1.50 -23.99 0.59
C VAL A 549 1.14 -23.56 -0.88
N GLN A 550 1.94 -24.01 -1.87
CA GLN A 550 1.75 -24.30 -3.34
C GLN A 550 0.89 -23.41 -4.31
N LEU A 551 1.45 -23.05 -5.50
CA LEU A 551 1.11 -23.54 -6.87
C LEU A 551 1.60 -22.64 -8.04
N GLU A 552 1.87 -23.31 -9.17
CA GLU A 552 2.78 -22.98 -10.29
C GLU A 552 2.32 -21.99 -11.42
N LYS A 553 3.36 -21.50 -12.15
CA LYS A 553 3.48 -21.14 -13.61
C LYS A 553 3.11 -19.74 -14.16
N PRO A 554 3.84 -19.29 -15.21
CA PRO A 554 4.19 -17.88 -15.47
C PRO A 554 3.28 -17.20 -16.50
N PHE A 555 3.33 -15.87 -16.58
CA PHE A 555 2.84 -15.13 -17.73
C PHE A 555 3.91 -14.18 -18.25
N ASP A 556 4.02 -14.19 -19.57
CA ASP A 556 4.96 -13.51 -20.43
C ASP A 556 4.78 -11.99 -20.39
N GLY A 557 5.90 -11.26 -20.31
CA GLY A 557 5.94 -9.80 -20.44
C GLY A 557 6.44 -9.40 -21.84
N GLU A 558 5.57 -8.73 -22.60
CA GLU A 558 5.90 -8.08 -23.88
C GLU A 558 6.34 -6.62 -23.66
N MET A 559 7.57 -6.36 -24.12
CA MET A 559 8.14 -5.19 -24.82
C MET A 559 7.69 -3.76 -24.46
N ILE A 560 8.62 -2.99 -23.91
CA ILE A 560 8.75 -1.55 -24.18
C ILE A 560 9.65 -1.43 -25.42
N HIS A 561 9.12 -0.89 -26.53
CA HIS A 561 9.89 -0.62 -27.73
C HIS A 561 10.64 0.72 -27.59
N SER A 562 11.90 0.72 -28.04
CA SER A 562 12.80 1.85 -28.36
C SER A 562 13.20 2.80 -27.21
N GLY A 563 14.50 2.86 -26.89
CA GLY A 563 15.09 3.97 -26.11
C GLY A 563 16.36 3.62 -25.32
N GLU A 564 17.38 4.48 -25.38
CA GLU A 564 18.68 4.39 -24.70
C GLU A 564 18.52 4.57 -23.17
N LEU A 565 18.57 3.45 -22.42
CA LEU A 565 18.37 3.50 -20.97
C LEU A 565 19.47 4.31 -20.29
N THR A 566 19.10 5.26 -19.44
CA THR A 566 20.04 6.18 -18.81
C THR A 566 19.72 6.23 -17.32
N LEU A 567 20.34 5.32 -16.56
CA LEU A 567 20.20 5.03 -15.13
C LEU A 567 19.06 4.12 -14.67
N LEU A 568 19.47 3.10 -13.92
CA LEU A 568 18.62 2.23 -13.15
C LEU A 568 19.21 2.04 -11.75
N THR A 569 18.42 2.35 -10.72
CA THR A 569 18.72 1.93 -9.34
C THR A 569 17.92 0.66 -9.07
N PHE A 570 18.61 -0.44 -8.75
CA PHE A 570 18.06 -1.80 -8.73
C PHE A 570 18.10 -2.46 -7.35
N SER A 571 17.11 -3.32 -7.12
CA SER A 571 17.22 -4.52 -6.29
C SER A 571 16.78 -5.69 -7.18
N PHE A 572 17.66 -6.66 -7.47
CA PHE A 572 17.59 -7.53 -8.67
C PHE A 572 16.88 -8.89 -8.55
N TYR A 573 16.20 -9.25 -9.63
CA TYR A 573 15.98 -10.54 -10.27
C TYR A 573 15.33 -10.27 -11.65
N LEU A 574 16.04 -10.55 -12.74
CA LEU A 574 15.46 -10.57 -14.10
C LEU A 574 15.70 -11.93 -14.73
N ARG A 575 14.63 -12.53 -15.26
CA ARG A 575 14.69 -13.72 -16.11
C ARG A 575 14.01 -13.39 -17.44
N PHE A 576 14.83 -13.10 -18.45
CA PHE A 576 14.57 -13.15 -19.91
C PHE A 576 13.45 -12.28 -20.52
N ASN A 577 13.89 -11.26 -21.30
CA ASN A 577 13.44 -10.87 -22.66
C ASN A 577 14.12 -9.56 -23.13
N PHE A 578 14.75 -8.81 -22.22
CA PHE A 578 15.48 -7.57 -22.53
C PHE A 578 16.65 -7.75 -23.51
N LEU A 579 17.29 -8.93 -23.51
CA LEU A 579 18.53 -9.17 -24.25
C LEU A 579 18.35 -9.20 -25.78
N PHE A 580 17.17 -9.61 -26.28
CA PHE A 580 16.91 -9.73 -27.71
C PHE A 580 16.64 -8.36 -28.37
N CYS A 581 15.98 -7.44 -27.66
CA CYS A 581 15.86 -6.03 -28.09
C CYS A 581 17.18 -5.26 -27.91
N PHE A 582 17.93 -5.53 -26.84
CA PHE A 582 19.26 -4.97 -26.62
C PHE A 582 20.20 -5.27 -27.79
N TYR A 583 20.19 -6.50 -28.31
CA TYR A 583 21.12 -6.94 -29.34
C TYR A 583 20.93 -6.26 -30.70
N GLU A 584 19.68 -5.99 -31.11
CA GLU A 584 19.38 -5.37 -32.42
C GLU A 584 19.72 -3.87 -32.46
N ASP A 585 19.56 -3.12 -31.35
CA ASP A 585 19.90 -1.69 -31.26
C ASP A 585 21.42 -1.43 -31.08
N ILE A 586 22.17 -2.37 -30.48
CA ILE A 586 23.61 -2.22 -30.20
C ILE A 586 24.46 -2.18 -31.47
N LYS A 587 23.97 -2.68 -32.62
CA LYS A 587 24.82 -2.91 -33.80
C LYS A 587 25.41 -1.66 -34.47
N ASN A 588 25.18 -0.43 -33.98
CA ASN A 588 25.93 0.77 -34.40
C ASN A 588 25.74 2.03 -33.53
N LYS A 589 25.24 1.93 -32.29
CA LYS A 589 24.93 3.11 -31.43
C LYS A 589 25.58 3.02 -30.07
N LYS A 590 25.93 4.19 -29.51
CA LYS A 590 26.49 4.28 -28.15
C LYS A 590 25.36 4.13 -27.13
N PHE A 591 25.53 3.20 -26.21
CA PHE A 591 24.51 2.83 -25.23
C PHE A 591 25.16 2.46 -23.91
N ARG A 592 24.60 2.92 -22.77
CA ARG A 592 25.13 2.67 -21.42
C ARG A 592 24.03 2.19 -20.50
N VAL A 593 24.36 1.35 -19.53
CA VAL A 593 23.48 0.93 -18.44
C VAL A 593 24.19 1.15 -17.14
N TYR A 594 23.60 1.99 -16.30
CA TYR A 594 24.07 2.24 -14.95
C TYR A 594 23.20 1.48 -13.97
N VAL A 595 23.81 0.59 -13.22
CA VAL A 595 23.15 -0.26 -12.23
C VAL A 595 23.66 0.13 -10.85
N VAL A 596 22.80 0.70 -9.99
CA VAL A 596 23.15 0.98 -8.59
C VAL A 596 22.27 0.15 -7.65
N THR A 597 22.86 -0.73 -6.87
CA THR A 597 22.18 -1.69 -5.97
C THR A 597 22.81 -1.62 -4.58
N PRO A 598 22.09 -1.97 -3.49
CA PRO A 598 22.75 -2.07 -2.19
C PRO A 598 23.88 -3.11 -2.25
N LEU A 599 25.01 -2.81 -1.60
CA LEU A 599 26.18 -3.71 -1.58
C LEU A 599 25.86 -5.05 -0.92
N LEU A 600 25.01 -5.04 0.10
CA LEU A 600 24.46 -6.23 0.75
C LEU A 600 22.94 -6.11 0.84
N PRO A 601 22.20 -7.21 0.73
CA PRO A 601 20.77 -7.23 1.05
C PRO A 601 20.51 -6.72 2.47
N GLY A 602 19.44 -5.95 2.67
CA GLY A 602 18.96 -5.59 3.99
C GLY A 602 18.35 -6.82 4.66
N PHE A 603 19.19 -7.71 5.20
CA PHE A 603 18.79 -8.79 6.09
C PHE A 603 19.74 -8.83 7.29
N GLU A 604 19.21 -9.16 8.48
CA GLU A 604 20.08 -9.41 9.61
C GLU A 604 20.93 -10.67 9.37
N GLY A 605 22.20 -10.56 9.72
CA GLY A 605 23.18 -11.61 9.54
C GLY A 605 24.57 -11.01 9.63
N ASP A 606 25.43 -11.62 10.44
CA ASP A 606 26.80 -11.18 10.53
C ASP A 606 27.53 -11.53 9.23
N ILE A 607 27.79 -10.52 8.39
CA ILE A 607 28.56 -10.71 7.16
C ILE A 607 29.95 -11.23 7.46
N SER A 608 30.45 -11.05 8.70
CA SER A 608 31.76 -11.53 9.10
C SER A 608 31.85 -13.07 9.06
N THR A 609 30.74 -13.77 9.27
CA THR A 609 30.66 -15.23 9.16
C THR A 609 30.13 -15.71 7.80
N GLY A 610 30.10 -14.81 6.80
CA GLY A 610 29.52 -15.06 5.48
C GLY A 610 28.05 -14.67 5.36
N GLY A 611 27.47 -14.05 6.39
CA GLY A 611 26.07 -13.61 6.43
C GLY A 611 25.10 -14.67 6.95
N GLY A 612 23.86 -14.24 7.23
CA GLY A 612 22.75 -15.14 7.54
C GLY A 612 22.22 -15.87 6.30
N SER A 613 21.54 -17.01 6.47
CA SER A 613 21.05 -17.81 5.34
C SER A 613 20.10 -17.05 4.40
N ALA A 614 19.29 -16.12 4.93
CA ALA A 614 18.45 -15.23 4.11
C ALA A 614 19.28 -14.25 3.25
N LEU A 615 20.32 -13.66 3.85
CA LEU A 615 21.25 -12.77 3.16
C LEU A 615 21.97 -13.50 2.02
N GLN A 616 22.47 -14.72 2.29
CA GLN A 616 23.11 -15.57 1.28
C GLN A 616 22.13 -15.97 0.16
N ALA A 617 20.89 -16.33 0.50
CA ALA A 617 19.87 -16.69 -0.49
C ALA A 617 19.57 -15.55 -1.47
N VAL A 618 19.43 -14.31 -0.98
CA VAL A 618 19.21 -13.14 -1.85
C VAL A 618 20.47 -12.82 -2.65
N MET A 619 21.66 -12.90 -2.04
CA MET A 619 22.92 -12.74 -2.77
C MET A 619 23.07 -13.76 -3.90
N HIS A 620 22.68 -15.02 -3.68
CA HIS A 620 22.70 -16.05 -4.72
C HIS A 620 21.94 -15.59 -5.96
N PHE A 621 20.71 -15.09 -5.80
CA PHE A 621 19.87 -14.64 -6.91
C PHE A 621 20.36 -13.33 -7.55
N ASN A 622 20.89 -12.41 -6.75
CA ASN A 622 21.55 -11.20 -7.24
C ASN A 622 22.72 -11.56 -8.17
N TYR A 623 23.67 -12.38 -7.69
CA TYR A 623 24.81 -12.79 -8.51
C TYR A 623 24.41 -13.66 -9.70
N ARG A 624 23.43 -14.54 -9.55
CA ARG A 624 22.90 -15.35 -10.66
C ARG A 624 22.36 -14.49 -11.80
N THR A 625 21.79 -13.33 -11.47
CA THR A 625 21.32 -12.35 -12.46
C THR A 625 22.50 -11.62 -13.10
N MET A 626 23.45 -11.15 -12.29
CA MET A 626 24.57 -10.32 -12.76
C MET A 626 25.62 -11.11 -13.55
N ILE A 627 26.21 -12.16 -12.96
CA ILE A 627 27.42 -12.81 -13.50
C ILE A 627 27.50 -14.34 -13.34
N ARG A 628 26.74 -14.94 -12.40
CA ARG A 628 26.86 -16.38 -12.09
C ARG A 628 25.93 -17.24 -12.93
N GLY A 629 26.54 -18.10 -13.74
CA GLY A 629 25.84 -19.09 -14.57
C GLY A 629 25.56 -18.58 -15.98
N ASP A 630 25.38 -19.52 -16.90
CA ASP A 630 25.34 -19.25 -18.35
C ASP A 630 24.29 -18.25 -18.81
N LYS A 631 23.23 -18.06 -18.02
CA LYS A 631 22.08 -17.20 -18.31
C LYS A 631 22.19 -15.82 -17.66
N SER A 632 23.27 -15.53 -16.94
CA SER A 632 23.49 -14.21 -16.34
C SER A 632 23.74 -13.14 -17.40
N ILE A 633 23.52 -11.87 -17.06
CA ILE A 633 23.69 -10.74 -17.98
C ILE A 633 25.11 -10.70 -18.53
N ILE A 634 26.13 -10.73 -17.66
CA ILE A 634 27.53 -10.65 -18.07
C ILE A 634 27.94 -11.90 -18.85
N SER A 635 27.50 -13.11 -18.47
CA SER A 635 27.82 -14.32 -19.23
C SER A 635 27.25 -14.32 -20.64
N GLN A 636 26.05 -13.75 -20.84
CA GLN A 636 25.45 -13.62 -22.16
C GLN A 636 26.16 -12.56 -23.00
N LEU A 637 26.47 -11.39 -22.42
CA LEU A 637 27.22 -10.34 -23.12
C LEU A 637 28.63 -10.83 -23.52
N LYS A 638 29.34 -11.49 -22.61
CA LYS A 638 30.67 -12.06 -22.92
C LYS A 638 30.66 -13.04 -24.09
N LYS A 639 29.58 -13.82 -24.28
CA LYS A 639 29.46 -14.74 -25.42
C LYS A 639 29.38 -13.99 -26.75
N GLU A 640 28.77 -12.81 -26.77
CA GLU A 640 28.53 -12.03 -27.99
C GLU A 640 29.63 -11.00 -28.30
N MET A 641 30.22 -10.39 -27.27
CA MET A 641 31.14 -9.25 -27.43
C MET A 641 32.42 -9.36 -26.59
N ASP A 642 32.70 -10.54 -26.03
CA ASP A 642 33.83 -10.78 -25.14
C ASP A 642 33.89 -9.72 -24.02
N ASP A 643 35.08 -9.25 -23.62
CA ASP A 643 35.24 -8.24 -22.56
C ASP A 643 34.77 -6.81 -22.93
N GLN A 644 34.26 -6.59 -24.15
CA GLN A 644 33.69 -5.29 -24.54
C GLN A 644 32.38 -4.97 -23.79
N TRP A 645 31.77 -5.94 -23.10
CA TRP A 645 30.57 -5.73 -22.27
C TRP A 645 30.74 -4.61 -21.23
N MET A 646 31.96 -4.39 -20.74
CA MET A 646 32.28 -3.36 -19.75
C MET A 646 32.04 -1.94 -20.28
N ASN A 647 31.99 -1.76 -21.60
CA ASN A 647 31.61 -0.49 -22.21
C ASN A 647 30.10 -0.23 -22.13
N TYR A 648 29.26 -1.25 -21.95
CA TYR A 648 27.81 -1.08 -22.06
C TYR A 648 27.10 -1.10 -20.70
N ILE A 649 27.64 -1.77 -19.69
CA ILE A 649 26.98 -1.91 -18.39
C ILE A 649 27.96 -1.82 -17.22
N SER A 650 27.55 -1.10 -16.17
CA SER A 650 28.31 -0.95 -14.93
C SER A 650 27.44 -1.28 -13.72
N PHE A 651 27.92 -2.19 -12.86
CA PHE A 651 27.33 -2.53 -11.57
C PHE A 651 28.07 -1.83 -10.44
N CYS A 652 27.33 -1.04 -9.66
CA CYS A 652 27.84 -0.24 -8.55
C CYS A 652 26.96 -0.36 -7.30
N GLY A 653 27.53 -0.02 -6.16
CA GLY A 653 26.81 0.25 -4.92
C GLY A 653 27.23 1.59 -4.33
N LEU A 654 26.74 1.90 -3.12
CA LEU A 654 27.04 3.14 -2.42
C LEU A 654 27.67 2.85 -1.05
N ARG A 655 28.67 3.65 -0.67
CA ARG A 655 29.35 3.56 0.63
C ARG A 655 29.82 4.94 1.09
N THR A 656 29.82 5.15 2.40
CA THR A 656 30.32 6.38 3.02
C THR A 656 31.22 6.06 4.23
N HIS A 657 31.85 7.08 4.81
CA HIS A 657 32.65 6.99 6.01
C HIS A 657 32.48 8.22 6.90
N ALA A 658 32.83 8.07 8.17
CA ALA A 658 32.83 9.15 9.15
C ALA A 658 33.87 8.88 10.24
N GLU A 659 34.03 9.86 11.13
CA GLU A 659 34.73 9.68 12.39
C GLU A 659 33.70 9.57 13.53
N LEU A 660 33.85 8.56 14.38
CA LEU A 660 33.02 8.30 15.55
C LEU A 660 33.94 8.07 16.76
N GLU A 661 33.89 8.99 17.73
CA GLU A 661 34.72 8.93 18.95
C GLU A 661 36.22 8.73 18.67
N GLY A 662 36.75 9.46 17.68
CA GLY A 662 38.16 9.37 17.27
C GLY A 662 38.50 8.14 16.43
N ARG A 663 37.52 7.29 16.08
CA ARG A 663 37.71 6.10 15.23
C ARG A 663 37.08 6.32 13.86
N LEU A 664 37.82 5.97 12.81
CA LEU A 664 37.27 5.94 11.46
C LEU A 664 36.29 4.77 11.34
N VAL A 665 35.11 5.03 10.79
CA VAL A 665 34.06 4.03 10.53
C VAL A 665 33.56 4.15 9.10
N THR A 666 33.11 3.04 8.53
CA THR A 666 32.46 3.00 7.22
C THR A 666 31.21 2.15 7.27
N GLU A 667 30.21 2.52 6.48
CA GLU A 667 29.02 1.72 6.24
C GLU A 667 28.55 1.90 4.79
N LEU A 668 27.88 0.88 4.25
CA LEU A 668 27.17 0.99 2.98
C LEU A 668 26.01 1.98 3.11
N ILE A 669 25.72 2.72 2.04
CA ILE A 669 24.47 3.47 1.94
C ILE A 669 23.44 2.53 1.32
N TYR A 670 22.33 2.32 2.02
CA TYR A 670 21.34 1.34 1.60
C TYR A 670 20.46 1.89 0.48
N VAL A 671 20.66 1.37 -0.74
CA VAL A 671 19.88 1.77 -1.92
C VAL A 671 18.51 1.10 -1.84
N HIS A 672 17.54 1.78 -1.22
CA HIS A 672 16.15 1.32 -1.15
C HIS A 672 15.30 1.77 -2.35
N SER A 673 15.86 2.57 -3.26
CA SER A 673 15.16 3.12 -4.42
C SER A 673 14.59 2.03 -5.34
N LYS A 674 13.44 2.31 -5.96
CA LYS A 674 12.88 1.56 -7.09
C LYS A 674 12.57 2.55 -8.21
N LEU A 675 13.64 2.90 -8.92
CA LEU A 675 13.66 3.99 -9.90
C LEU A 675 14.34 3.52 -11.19
N LEU A 676 13.69 3.83 -12.31
CA LEU A 676 14.21 3.69 -13.67
C LEU A 676 14.12 5.04 -14.37
N ILE A 677 15.19 5.44 -15.04
CA ILE A 677 15.25 6.59 -15.93
C ILE A 677 15.71 6.10 -17.30
N ALA A 678 15.03 6.56 -18.36
CA ALA A 678 15.38 6.26 -19.74
C ALA A 678 15.47 7.56 -20.54
N ASP A 679 16.52 7.67 -21.35
CA ASP A 679 16.72 8.74 -22.35
C ASP A 679 16.60 10.18 -21.84
N ASP A 680 16.76 10.41 -20.52
CA ASP A 680 16.39 11.69 -19.89
C ASP A 680 14.99 12.20 -20.28
N ASN A 681 14.02 11.33 -20.55
CA ASN A 681 12.64 11.74 -20.90
C ASN A 681 11.54 10.88 -20.25
N THR A 682 11.89 9.70 -19.75
CA THR A 682 10.94 8.77 -19.15
C THR A 682 11.45 8.30 -17.79
N VAL A 683 10.58 8.35 -16.79
CA VAL A 683 10.88 7.94 -15.41
C VAL A 683 9.82 6.99 -14.90
N ILE A 684 10.23 5.94 -14.19
CA ILE A 684 9.35 5.09 -13.39
C ILE A 684 9.78 5.18 -11.92
N ILE A 685 8.85 5.55 -11.04
CA ILE A 685 9.05 5.60 -9.57
C ILE A 685 7.94 4.79 -8.91
N GLY A 686 8.29 3.95 -7.93
CA GLY A 686 7.31 3.16 -7.20
C GLY A 686 7.87 2.39 -6.00
N SER A 687 7.11 1.37 -5.59
CA SER A 687 7.47 0.42 -4.54
C SER A 687 8.02 -0.90 -5.08
N ALA A 688 7.73 -1.23 -6.34
CA ALA A 688 8.05 -2.50 -6.97
C ALA A 688 9.57 -2.70 -7.11
N ASN A 689 10.10 -3.68 -6.40
CA ASN A 689 11.46 -4.15 -6.64
C ASN A 689 11.52 -4.84 -8.00
N ILE A 690 12.71 -4.95 -8.58
CA ILE A 690 12.89 -5.72 -9.81
C ILE A 690 13.08 -7.17 -9.38
N ASN A 691 12.00 -7.84 -8.99
CA ASN A 691 12.00 -9.24 -8.64
C ASN A 691 10.63 -9.90 -8.90
N ASP A 692 10.53 -11.22 -8.87
CA ASP A 692 9.27 -11.91 -9.13
C ASP A 692 8.22 -11.56 -8.08
N ARG A 693 8.63 -11.38 -6.81
CA ARG A 693 7.75 -10.94 -5.70
C ARG A 693 6.98 -9.66 -6.04
N SER A 694 7.62 -8.67 -6.64
CA SER A 694 7.00 -7.40 -7.00
C SER A 694 6.41 -7.40 -8.42
N MET A 695 7.08 -8.03 -9.39
CA MET A 695 6.77 -7.87 -10.83
C MET A 695 5.70 -8.82 -11.36
N LEU A 696 5.47 -9.97 -10.71
CA LEU A 696 4.48 -10.95 -11.22
C LEU A 696 3.02 -10.55 -10.97
N GLY A 697 2.77 -9.61 -10.04
CA GLY A 697 1.43 -9.15 -9.64
C GLY A 697 0.55 -10.18 -8.92
N LYS A 698 0.94 -11.46 -8.90
CA LYS A 698 0.28 -12.55 -8.14
C LYS A 698 0.83 -12.73 -6.72
N ARG A 699 1.87 -11.97 -6.37
CA ARG A 699 2.62 -12.06 -5.11
C ARG A 699 2.35 -10.82 -4.26
N ASP A 700 3.34 -9.96 -4.02
CA ASP A 700 3.16 -8.73 -3.26
C ASP A 700 2.32 -7.72 -4.08
N SER A 701 1.53 -6.90 -3.38
CA SER A 701 0.93 -5.73 -4.03
C SER A 701 1.91 -4.57 -4.05
N GLU A 702 1.95 -3.88 -5.19
CA GLU A 702 2.89 -2.82 -5.47
C GLU A 702 2.21 -1.69 -6.23
N VAL A 703 2.87 -0.52 -6.25
CA VAL A 703 2.43 0.63 -7.02
C VAL A 703 3.61 1.32 -7.68
N ALA A 704 3.40 1.83 -8.89
CA ALA A 704 4.37 2.66 -9.59
C ALA A 704 3.65 3.71 -10.47
N VAL A 705 4.36 4.79 -10.76
CA VAL A 705 3.95 5.83 -11.70
C VAL A 705 5.01 5.94 -12.78
N ILE A 706 4.56 5.98 -14.04
CA ILE A 706 5.37 6.38 -15.18
C ILE A 706 5.15 7.86 -15.48
N VAL A 707 6.24 8.61 -15.62
CA VAL A 707 6.27 10.02 -15.99
C VAL A 707 7.01 10.13 -17.31
N GLU A 708 6.32 10.59 -18.33
CA GLU A 708 6.88 10.90 -19.64
C GLU A 708 6.84 12.42 -19.83
N ASP A 709 7.99 13.01 -20.09
CA ASP A 709 8.11 14.45 -20.25
C ASP A 709 7.48 14.93 -21.57
N THR A 710 6.61 15.93 -21.48
CA THR A 710 6.14 16.70 -22.64
C THR A 710 6.88 18.03 -22.80
N GLN A 711 7.54 18.50 -21.73
CA GLN A 711 8.36 19.71 -21.74
C GLN A 711 9.83 19.33 -21.83
N THR A 712 10.53 19.83 -22.84
CA THR A 712 11.95 19.55 -23.05
C THR A 712 12.84 20.74 -22.72
N LEU A 713 14.09 20.45 -22.39
CA LEU A 713 15.19 21.38 -22.22
C LEU A 713 16.33 20.98 -23.17
N LEU A 714 17.09 21.96 -23.65
CA LEU A 714 18.30 21.70 -24.41
C LEU A 714 19.33 21.03 -23.49
N SER A 715 19.81 19.87 -23.92
CA SER A 715 20.79 19.02 -23.23
C SER A 715 21.79 18.46 -24.26
N VAL A 716 22.60 17.48 -23.84
CA VAL A 716 23.61 16.81 -24.65
C VAL A 716 23.52 15.29 -24.47
N MET A 717 23.71 14.55 -25.56
CA MET A 717 23.74 13.08 -25.58
C MET A 717 24.81 12.64 -26.59
N ASP A 718 25.87 11.99 -26.12
CA ASP A 718 27.09 11.65 -26.89
C ASP A 718 27.69 12.83 -27.68
N GLY A 719 27.81 13.99 -27.04
CA GLY A 719 28.33 15.22 -27.61
C GLY A 719 27.38 15.92 -28.59
N GLN A 720 26.23 15.32 -28.91
CA GLN A 720 25.22 15.92 -29.79
C GLN A 720 24.19 16.70 -28.99
N LYS A 721 23.65 17.78 -29.58
CA LYS A 721 22.52 18.51 -29.00
C LYS A 721 21.31 17.56 -28.89
N TYR A 722 20.73 17.49 -27.69
CA TYR A 722 19.63 16.60 -27.38
C TYR A 722 18.49 17.38 -26.69
N GLN A 723 17.23 17.00 -26.94
CA GLN A 723 16.06 17.58 -26.28
C GLN A 723 15.63 16.64 -25.17
N ALA A 724 16.13 16.88 -23.96
CA ALA A 724 15.83 16.06 -22.81
C ALA A 724 14.55 16.52 -22.13
N GLY A 725 13.77 15.59 -21.59
CA GLY A 725 12.64 15.87 -20.72
C GLY A 725 13.05 16.59 -19.45
N LYS A 726 12.32 17.64 -19.08
CA LYS A 726 12.65 18.49 -17.93
C LYS A 726 12.66 17.71 -16.62
N PHE A 727 11.64 16.88 -16.36
CA PHE A 727 11.51 16.11 -15.12
C PHE A 727 12.60 15.05 -15.02
N ALA A 728 12.77 14.24 -16.07
CA ALA A 728 13.73 13.16 -16.12
C ALA A 728 15.18 13.66 -16.05
N LEU A 729 15.54 14.67 -16.86
CA LEU A 729 16.88 15.29 -16.85
C LEU A 729 17.25 15.81 -15.46
N GLN A 730 16.35 16.55 -14.81
CA GLN A 730 16.63 17.16 -13.52
C GLN A 730 16.80 16.10 -12.42
N LEU A 731 15.95 15.07 -12.40
CA LEU A 731 16.08 13.96 -11.46
C LEU A 731 17.40 13.21 -11.69
N ARG A 732 17.75 12.96 -12.95
CA ARG A 732 18.98 12.27 -13.34
C ARG A 732 20.23 13.04 -12.91
N LEU A 733 20.24 14.36 -13.15
CA LEU A 733 21.31 15.25 -12.69
C LEU A 733 21.44 15.27 -11.17
N GLU A 734 20.33 15.31 -10.43
CA GLU A 734 20.32 15.23 -8.96
C GLU A 734 20.98 13.93 -8.50
N CYS A 735 20.55 12.78 -9.03
CA CYS A 735 21.10 11.46 -8.71
C CYS A 735 22.61 11.41 -8.97
N PHE A 736 23.06 11.81 -10.17
CA PHE A 736 24.47 11.80 -10.52
C PHE A 736 25.31 12.75 -9.66
N LYS A 737 24.85 13.97 -9.40
CA LYS A 737 25.57 14.91 -8.54
C LYS A 737 25.69 14.39 -7.12
N THR A 738 24.63 13.78 -6.56
CA THR A 738 24.67 13.18 -5.22
C THR A 738 25.70 12.06 -5.15
N ILE A 739 25.60 11.05 -6.03
CA ILE A 739 26.43 9.84 -5.90
C ILE A 739 27.88 10.04 -6.36
N LEU A 740 28.16 11.02 -7.23
CA LEU A 740 29.50 11.35 -7.73
C LEU A 740 30.16 12.53 -6.99
N GLY A 741 29.47 13.13 -6.01
CA GLY A 741 29.97 14.30 -5.29
C GLY A 741 30.07 15.57 -6.15
N GLY A 742 29.19 15.69 -7.16
CA GLY A 742 29.12 16.84 -8.05
C GLY A 742 28.53 18.11 -7.39
N PHE A 743 27.89 17.98 -6.22
CA PHE A 743 27.47 19.14 -5.43
C PHE A 743 28.64 19.80 -4.70
N GLN A 744 29.61 19.01 -4.24
CA GLN A 744 30.78 19.49 -3.53
C GLN A 744 31.91 19.90 -4.48
N ASP A 745 32.01 19.24 -5.64
CA ASP A 745 33.06 19.52 -6.60
C ASP A 745 32.46 19.75 -8.01
N PRO A 746 32.43 21.01 -8.49
CA PRO A 746 31.82 21.39 -9.76
C PRO A 746 32.60 20.91 -10.99
N THR A 747 33.79 20.33 -10.81
CA THR A 747 34.56 19.76 -11.92
C THR A 747 33.97 18.45 -12.47
N VAL A 748 33.03 17.82 -11.75
CA VAL A 748 32.32 16.62 -12.23
C VAL A 748 31.21 17.06 -13.15
N ASP A 749 31.52 16.97 -14.44
CA ASP A 749 30.54 17.14 -15.49
C ASP A 749 29.70 15.87 -15.61
N VAL A 750 28.41 16.03 -15.34
CA VAL A 750 27.38 14.98 -15.41
C VAL A 750 26.37 15.29 -16.51
N SER A 751 26.64 16.26 -17.39
CA SER A 751 25.66 16.74 -18.37
C SER A 751 25.31 15.68 -19.41
N ASP A 752 26.33 15.08 -20.03
CA ASP A 752 26.22 14.02 -21.02
C ASP A 752 26.33 12.64 -20.36
N PRO A 753 25.23 11.88 -20.29
CA PRO A 753 25.20 10.66 -19.52
C PRO A 753 25.69 9.44 -20.30
N ILE A 754 26.11 9.54 -21.58
CA ILE A 754 26.57 8.37 -22.34
C ILE A 754 27.95 8.53 -22.99
N SER A 755 28.50 9.75 -23.02
CA SER A 755 29.84 10.02 -23.55
C SER A 755 30.92 9.13 -22.94
N ASP A 756 31.94 8.78 -23.72
CA ASP A 756 33.08 8.00 -23.21
C ASP A 756 33.82 8.71 -22.09
N ARG A 757 33.94 10.04 -22.16
CA ARG A 757 34.53 10.87 -21.12
C ARG A 757 33.79 10.69 -19.80
N PHE A 758 32.47 10.86 -19.80
CA PHE A 758 31.68 10.66 -18.58
C PHE A 758 31.76 9.21 -18.10
N TYR A 759 31.50 8.24 -18.97
CA TYR A 759 31.44 6.83 -18.57
C TYR A 759 32.78 6.31 -18.02
N LYS A 760 33.88 6.57 -18.71
CA LYS A 760 35.20 6.01 -18.36
C LYS A 760 35.92 6.85 -17.31
N GLU A 761 36.03 8.16 -17.54
CA GLU A 761 36.87 9.05 -16.73
C GLU A 761 36.16 9.55 -15.46
N VAL A 762 34.81 9.60 -15.46
CA VAL A 762 34.05 10.02 -14.28
C VAL A 762 33.45 8.82 -13.57
N TRP A 763 32.53 8.09 -14.21
CA TRP A 763 31.76 7.03 -13.56
C TRP A 763 32.63 5.84 -13.13
N MET A 764 33.26 5.16 -14.09
CA MET A 764 34.05 3.96 -13.81
C MET A 764 35.28 4.27 -12.95
N THR A 765 35.97 5.38 -13.22
CA THR A 765 37.14 5.81 -12.44
C THR A 765 36.77 6.13 -11.00
N THR A 766 35.65 6.81 -10.74
CA THR A 766 35.19 7.11 -9.37
C THR A 766 34.81 5.82 -8.64
N ALA A 767 34.02 4.96 -9.27
CA ALA A 767 33.58 3.69 -8.69
C ALA A 767 34.79 2.79 -8.31
N GLY A 768 35.76 2.63 -9.21
CA GLY A 768 36.96 1.83 -8.97
C GLY A 768 37.87 2.43 -7.91
N ARG A 769 38.20 3.73 -8.02
CA ARG A 769 39.03 4.44 -7.04
C ARG A 769 38.45 4.33 -5.63
N ASN A 770 37.16 4.63 -5.48
CA ASN A 770 36.52 4.60 -4.17
C ASN A 770 36.51 3.18 -3.60
N ALA A 771 36.17 2.15 -4.40
CA ALA A 771 36.19 0.76 -3.96
C ALA A 771 37.58 0.34 -3.45
N THR A 772 38.65 0.65 -4.20
CA THR A 772 40.03 0.34 -3.79
C THR A 772 40.42 1.04 -2.49
N ILE A 773 40.05 2.32 -2.32
CA ILE A 773 40.35 3.06 -1.09
C ILE A 773 39.60 2.45 0.09
N TYR A 774 38.30 2.19 -0.03
CA TYR A 774 37.50 1.60 1.05
C TYR A 774 38.01 0.21 1.45
N GLU A 775 38.34 -0.63 0.47
CA GLU A 775 38.89 -1.97 0.71
C GLU A 775 40.26 -1.90 1.40
N LYS A 776 41.14 -0.98 1.00
CA LYS A 776 42.45 -0.79 1.64
C LYS A 776 42.33 -0.23 3.06
N VAL A 777 41.49 0.80 3.23
CA VAL A 777 41.40 1.53 4.49
C VAL A 777 40.69 0.70 5.55
N PHE A 778 39.52 0.14 5.22
CA PHE A 778 38.66 -0.51 6.22
C PHE A 778 38.64 -2.03 6.11
N ARG A 779 39.15 -2.60 5.00
CA ARG A 779 38.94 -4.03 4.68
C ARG A 779 37.46 -4.40 4.82
N CYS A 780 36.60 -3.55 4.28
CA CYS A 780 35.15 -3.71 4.38
C CYS A 780 34.65 -4.82 3.46
N LEU A 781 33.53 -5.44 3.85
CA LEU A 781 32.80 -6.42 3.03
C LEU A 781 31.57 -5.75 2.39
N PRO A 782 31.09 -6.26 1.24
CA PRO A 782 31.65 -7.34 0.43
C PRO A 782 32.89 -6.89 -0.38
N SER A 783 33.73 -7.84 -0.81
CA SER A 783 34.98 -7.58 -1.54
C SER A 783 35.30 -8.70 -2.54
N SER A 784 35.80 -8.35 -3.73
CA SER A 784 36.26 -9.34 -4.73
C SER A 784 37.52 -10.10 -4.30
N LEU A 785 38.23 -9.65 -3.26
CA LEU A 785 39.38 -10.37 -2.68
C LEU A 785 38.96 -11.58 -1.83
N VAL A 786 37.65 -11.77 -1.61
CA VAL A 786 37.10 -12.83 -0.76
C VAL A 786 36.16 -13.70 -1.60
N ARG A 787 36.67 -14.78 -2.18
CA ARG A 787 35.94 -15.69 -3.06
C ARG A 787 35.36 -16.90 -2.33
N ASN A 788 35.88 -17.23 -1.15
CA ASN A 788 35.41 -18.34 -0.33
C ASN A 788 35.45 -18.02 1.17
N LEU A 789 34.84 -18.89 2.00
CA LEU A 789 34.78 -18.69 3.46
C LEU A 789 36.16 -18.73 4.13
N GLN A 790 37.13 -19.45 3.57
CA GLN A 790 38.48 -19.48 4.12
C GLN A 790 39.22 -18.17 3.87
N GLU A 791 39.08 -17.62 2.66
CA GLU A 791 39.55 -16.28 2.32
C GLU A 791 38.87 -15.23 3.22
N LEU A 792 37.57 -15.36 3.50
CA LEU A 792 36.83 -14.46 4.40
C LEU A 792 37.45 -14.40 5.81
N LEU A 793 37.70 -15.57 6.41
CA LEU A 793 38.35 -15.68 7.72
C LEU A 793 39.76 -15.06 7.69
N SER A 794 40.55 -15.36 6.65
CA SER A 794 41.90 -14.80 6.49
C SER A 794 41.89 -13.29 6.24
N PHE A 795 40.83 -12.77 5.64
CA PHE A 795 40.69 -11.37 5.27
C PHE A 795 40.44 -10.51 6.51
N GLN A 796 39.70 -11.04 7.49
CA GLN A 796 39.32 -10.36 8.73
C GLN A 796 40.39 -10.38 9.82
N THR A 797 41.28 -11.38 9.81
CA THR A 797 42.38 -11.45 10.80
C THR A 797 43.40 -10.34 10.59
N LYS A 798 43.49 -9.78 9.38
CA LYS A 798 44.37 -8.65 9.06
C LYS A 798 43.65 -7.33 9.36
N PRO A 799 44.25 -6.41 10.14
CA PRO A 799 43.68 -5.09 10.36
C PRO A 799 43.67 -4.25 9.07
N GLY A 800 42.75 -3.30 8.99
CA GLY A 800 42.76 -2.29 7.92
C GLY A 800 43.73 -1.15 8.24
N LEU A 801 44.00 -0.32 7.23
CA LEU A 801 44.86 0.86 7.41
C LEU A 801 44.29 1.82 8.47
N ASP A 802 42.97 1.85 8.65
CA ASP A 802 42.30 2.60 9.72
C ASP A 802 42.81 2.26 11.12
N LYS A 803 43.27 1.02 11.33
CA LYS A 803 43.83 0.54 12.60
C LYS A 803 45.35 0.54 12.63
N GLU A 804 45.99 0.29 11.48
CA GLU A 804 47.46 0.24 11.37
C GLU A 804 48.09 1.65 11.37
N ASP A 805 47.53 2.58 10.59
CA ASP A 805 48.04 3.94 10.41
C ASP A 805 46.86 4.91 10.13
N PRO A 806 46.20 5.41 11.20
CA PRO A 806 45.04 6.28 11.08
C PRO A 806 45.31 7.58 10.29
N LEU A 807 46.53 8.12 10.33
CA LEU A 807 46.88 9.33 9.60
C LEU A 807 46.90 9.08 8.09
N LYS A 808 47.55 8.00 7.66
CA LYS A 808 47.57 7.58 6.25
C LYS A 808 46.21 7.11 5.76
N ALA A 809 45.39 6.54 6.65
CA ALA A 809 43.99 6.25 6.37
C ALA A 809 43.21 7.53 6.05
N GLN A 810 43.32 8.57 6.88
CA GLN A 810 42.68 9.87 6.63
C GLN A 810 43.15 10.49 5.31
N GLU A 811 44.45 10.47 5.01
CA GLU A 811 44.97 10.97 3.72
C GLU A 811 44.41 10.20 2.52
N SER A 812 44.22 8.89 2.66
CA SER A 812 43.64 8.05 1.62
C SER A 812 42.15 8.38 1.43
N LEU A 813 41.42 8.59 2.52
CA LEU A 813 39.99 8.91 2.51
C LEU A 813 39.69 10.30 1.92
N ARG A 814 40.61 11.27 2.02
CA ARG A 814 40.49 12.58 1.34
C ARG A 814 40.43 12.47 -0.19
N LYS A 815 40.82 11.33 -0.77
CA LYS A 815 40.75 11.06 -2.21
C LYS A 815 39.41 10.48 -2.65
N ILE A 816 38.54 10.10 -1.70
CA ILE A 816 37.17 9.68 -1.99
C ILE A 816 36.40 10.87 -2.54
N ARG A 817 35.59 10.62 -3.57
CA ARG A 817 34.64 11.59 -4.12
C ARG A 817 33.28 10.93 -4.31
N GLY A 818 32.23 11.55 -3.77
CA GLY A 818 30.90 10.97 -3.79
C GLY A 818 30.82 9.64 -3.01
N PHE A 819 29.79 8.86 -3.32
CA PHE A 819 29.44 7.63 -2.63
C PHE A 819 29.59 6.38 -3.50
N LEU A 820 29.73 6.55 -4.82
CA LEU A 820 29.74 5.45 -5.79
C LEU A 820 30.95 4.54 -5.57
N VAL A 821 30.71 3.23 -5.48
CA VAL A 821 31.74 2.19 -5.43
C VAL A 821 31.43 1.08 -6.43
N GLN A 822 32.46 0.49 -7.03
CA GLN A 822 32.29 -0.65 -7.92
C GLN A 822 31.72 -1.85 -7.16
N PHE A 823 30.76 -2.56 -7.75
CA PHE A 823 30.16 -3.73 -7.12
C PHE A 823 31.12 -4.94 -7.17
N PRO A 824 31.35 -5.66 -6.07
CA PRO A 824 32.32 -6.77 -6.01
C PRO A 824 31.73 -8.06 -6.58
N LEU A 825 31.84 -8.26 -7.89
CA LEU A 825 31.23 -9.38 -8.62
C LEU A 825 31.76 -10.78 -8.19
N ASP A 826 32.97 -10.84 -7.63
CA ASP A 826 33.64 -12.10 -7.26
C ASP A 826 33.46 -12.49 -5.79
N PHE A 827 32.76 -11.68 -4.99
CA PHE A 827 32.60 -11.95 -3.56
C PHE A 827 31.84 -13.25 -3.30
N LEU A 828 32.46 -14.19 -2.60
CA LEU A 828 31.95 -15.55 -2.35
C LEU A 828 31.56 -16.30 -3.64
N SER A 829 32.31 -16.09 -4.73
CA SER A 829 32.09 -16.74 -6.04
C SER A 829 32.28 -18.26 -6.02
N GLU A 830 33.16 -18.77 -5.14
CA GLU A 830 33.46 -20.20 -4.98
C GLU A 830 32.55 -20.86 -3.91
N GLN A 831 31.58 -20.14 -3.35
CA GLN A 831 30.63 -20.66 -2.37
C GLN A 831 29.26 -20.93 -2.97
N ASN A 832 28.62 -22.01 -2.50
CA ASN A 832 27.20 -22.21 -2.74
C ASN A 832 26.40 -21.38 -1.73
N LEU A 833 25.90 -20.23 -2.20
CA LEU A 833 25.08 -19.31 -1.40
C LEU A 833 23.62 -19.75 -1.26
N GLN A 834 23.23 -20.89 -1.82
CA GLN A 834 21.89 -21.44 -1.59
C GLN A 834 21.77 -21.94 -0.15
N PRO A 835 20.57 -21.82 0.46
CA PRO A 835 20.30 -22.42 1.76
C PRO A 835 20.68 -23.91 1.80
N SER A 836 21.49 -24.32 2.77
CA SER A 836 21.93 -25.71 2.89
C SER A 836 20.78 -26.65 3.22
N VAL A 837 20.77 -27.86 2.65
CA VAL A 837 19.73 -28.88 2.90
C VAL A 837 19.59 -29.14 4.40
N GLY A 838 18.37 -29.02 4.93
CA GLY A 838 18.08 -29.15 6.36
C GLY A 838 18.06 -27.85 7.17
N THR A 839 18.47 -26.71 6.58
CA THR A 839 18.24 -25.37 7.17
C THR A 839 16.78 -24.97 7.05
N LYS A 840 16.32 -24.06 7.91
CA LYS A 840 14.92 -23.58 7.86
C LYS A 840 14.63 -22.88 6.52
N GLU A 841 15.63 -22.23 5.96
CA GLU A 841 15.61 -21.50 4.69
C GLU A 841 15.60 -22.44 3.48
N ALA A 842 16.23 -23.62 3.55
CA ALA A 842 16.17 -24.62 2.46
C ALA A 842 14.83 -25.33 2.37
N MET A 843 14.09 -25.39 3.48
CA MET A 843 12.72 -25.89 3.46
C MET A 843 11.70 -24.76 3.21
N VAL A 844 12.05 -23.54 2.79
CA VAL A 844 11.04 -22.65 2.18
C VAL A 844 11.00 -22.81 0.66
N PRO A 845 9.84 -22.58 0.00
CA PRO A 845 9.82 -22.43 -1.44
C PRO A 845 10.80 -21.33 -1.88
N THR A 846 11.54 -21.60 -2.95
CA THR A 846 12.55 -20.70 -3.51
C THR A 846 11.97 -19.33 -3.85
N GLU A 847 10.69 -19.29 -4.21
CA GLU A 847 9.91 -18.10 -4.57
C GLU A 847 9.80 -17.06 -3.45
N ILE A 848 10.17 -17.39 -2.20
CA ILE A 848 10.24 -16.40 -1.12
C ILE A 848 11.40 -15.42 -1.35
N TRP A 849 12.49 -15.91 -1.94
CA TRP A 849 13.74 -15.19 -2.17
C TRP A 849 13.86 -14.62 -3.59
N THR A 850 12.90 -14.94 -4.47
CA THR A 850 12.77 -14.37 -5.83
C THR A 850 11.62 -13.39 -5.88
#